data_AF-A0A3M2D002-F1
#
_entry.id   AF-A0A3M2D002-F1
#
_cell.length_a   1.000
_cell.length_b   1.000
_cell.length_c   1.000
_cell.angle_alpha   90.00
_cell.angle_beta   90.00
_cell.angle_gamma   90.00
#
_symmetry.space_group_name_H-M   'P 1'
#
loop_
_entity.id
_entity.type
_entity.pdbx_description
1 polymer ?
#
loop_
_entity_poly.entity_id
_entity_poly.type
_entity_poly.pdbx_seq_one_letter_code
_entity_poly.pdbx_strand_id
1 'polypeptide(L)'
;MSTQPVKPGPFRRRMFGRLRTRRGIASVLSMMFLILFGSLVAAMAIASTGNIRTANMHLHVMRAMSAAETGLEVAEHRLQEAASRFVVAESDIDADMSWALWTGDSSMIGVHQVLPPPSGHPESALPAGIAEAILNAHAADQNLFNGTGYITEPEIGSAPAGLPSGVYEATNWVYTPPVMLEDWPDGQDNPPPCYQIRYAPLAGGQYIRVIVDGFVYDFQRNSQPIRRTITRDYRLAKRVEQALIAHSKILIGKNVSIEGDMGARFDEVDFENGDPIVMRSDFHGIDPVLDAKIEDFWAALATNDVDGDNRLRVGHPVEGGAGLDNTYDYDGDGDADTAFADATGDGYLDEFDIFIRHFDTNGDNRVTLSAALIAGTPAGDAMSTPEFVDSSGQPIDDDLALLIDGRRPDRNRNGIYGWIDTNNNQRFDPEEENPADYDANLGVYGDRELGWRDGYLDRMDQYAKVSGGLRFRVSASDWENGQGPIHDRLRGPIDPDGEDSPLTFNAGDDVLPDINASSFADTENALMDAADGSPFWQQVADQLGTTIENLATWELDDNPTDDEAPAFIPVWEDADLDGLPDNSAWAYWEQSPYNSPAYSDIYWRPVFRNMVFRNVQIPMGLNALFENCSFIGSTYVRSYTNNTHPMWTEMGTNILGSGGTPEPKYPRYVYGDDADETADNAPASLPDTAKPPAAYILMTVPGNTPLDTGDVPQDEIASYGASYNLLPEPIIIDGNRVTDTKRYSNNIRFHDSLFVGSIVADTPSNYTQVRNKIQFTGATRFTTVHPTEPDNAFLNPDEADMPHILSSSMMLPNYSVDIGTFNSPPDQDVHLQGAIIAGVLDARGNTEIVGTLLLTFDPEHGEGPLQDVFGNPVGNPAGFNASFGYFGTGDGDYESIDPEDLPIVDGQRIIGWDTNGDGLVDVPYDETPPGGAVPIPFNGFGKIRIRHDPNMRLPDGLMLPLSMPPVSGSYKEGAI
;
A
#
# COMPACT_ATOMS: atom_id res chain seq x y z
N MET A 1 -53.91 86.79 -36.92
CA MET A 1 -52.91 87.76 -36.39
C MET A 1 -51.69 87.68 -37.31
N SER A 2 -51.65 88.33 -38.48
CA SER A 2 -51.33 89.75 -38.74
C SER A 2 -50.08 90.21 -37.98
N THR A 3 -48.98 90.73 -38.54
CA THR A 3 -48.57 91.18 -39.89
C THR A 3 -47.13 91.71 -39.73
N GLN A 4 -46.21 91.30 -40.62
CA GLN A 4 -45.23 92.14 -41.35
C GLN A 4 -44.20 93.09 -40.65
N PRO A 5 -43.11 93.45 -41.36
CA PRO A 5 -41.78 93.82 -40.84
C PRO A 5 -41.44 95.33 -40.99
N VAL A 6 -40.26 95.77 -40.52
CA VAL A 6 -39.71 97.12 -40.83
C VAL A 6 -38.21 97.08 -41.17
N LYS A 7 -37.89 97.82 -42.25
CA LYS A 7 -36.60 98.03 -42.96
C LYS A 7 -35.90 99.35 -42.50
N PRO A 8 -34.70 99.71 -43.01
CA PRO A 8 -33.60 100.34 -42.24
C PRO A 8 -33.26 101.81 -42.57
N GLY A 9 -32.27 102.36 -41.86
CA GLY A 9 -31.33 103.44 -42.27
C GLY A 9 -30.83 104.32 -41.10
N PRO A 10 -29.83 105.21 -41.25
CA PRO A 10 -28.68 105.24 -42.17
C PRO A 10 -27.31 105.61 -41.49
N PHE A 11 -26.27 105.63 -42.34
CA PHE A 11 -24.82 105.86 -42.14
C PHE A 11 -24.33 107.07 -41.30
N ARG A 12 -23.11 106.94 -40.74
CA ARG A 12 -22.06 107.98 -40.81
C ARG A 12 -20.62 107.42 -40.81
N ARG A 13 -19.77 108.05 -41.62
CA ARG A 13 -18.38 107.69 -42.00
C ARG A 13 -17.38 108.60 -41.28
N ARG A 14 -16.23 108.07 -40.85
CA ARG A 14 -14.87 108.68 -40.73
C ARG A 14 -13.99 107.71 -39.91
N MET A 15 -12.70 107.53 -40.10
CA MET A 15 -11.71 107.84 -41.12
C MET A 15 -10.50 106.93 -40.78
N PHE A 16 -9.72 106.52 -41.79
CA PHE A 16 -8.61 105.56 -41.70
C PHE A 16 -7.47 105.98 -40.76
N GLY A 17 -6.97 105.01 -39.98
CA GLY A 17 -5.61 104.95 -39.44
C GLY A 17 -4.95 103.65 -39.87
N ARG A 18 -3.83 103.74 -40.58
CA ARG A 18 -3.12 102.65 -41.27
C ARG A 18 -2.21 101.91 -40.28
N LEU A 19 -2.41 100.60 -40.07
CA LEU A 19 -1.41 99.73 -39.42
C LEU A 19 -1.19 98.46 -40.25
N ARG A 20 0.09 98.21 -40.56
CA ARG A 20 0.63 97.08 -41.34
C ARG A 20 0.18 95.73 -40.78
N THR A 21 -0.39 94.89 -41.64
CA THR A 21 -0.71 93.49 -41.35
C THR A 21 0.53 92.60 -41.49
N ARG A 22 1.02 92.02 -40.39
CA ARG A 22 1.92 90.85 -40.39
C ARG A 22 1.06 89.59 -40.58
N ARG A 23 0.74 89.21 -41.82
CA ARG A 23 -0.04 87.99 -42.16
C ARG A 23 0.81 86.79 -42.61
N GLY A 24 2.14 86.93 -42.75
CA GLY A 24 3.02 85.84 -43.22
C GLY A 24 3.55 84.88 -42.15
N ILE A 25 3.70 85.32 -40.89
CA ILE A 25 4.33 84.50 -39.84
C ILE A 25 3.34 83.47 -39.27
N ALA A 26 2.05 83.83 -39.16
CA ALA A 26 1.02 82.93 -38.66
C ALA A 26 0.73 81.76 -39.62
N SER A 27 0.74 81.97 -40.94
CA SER A 27 0.49 80.88 -41.89
C SER A 27 1.64 79.88 -41.97
N VAL A 28 2.89 80.36 -41.83
CA VAL A 28 4.07 79.48 -41.77
C VAL A 28 4.07 78.64 -40.49
N LEU A 29 3.78 79.26 -39.33
CA LEU A 29 3.62 78.52 -38.07
C LEU A 29 2.47 77.49 -38.12
N SER A 30 1.32 77.85 -38.69
CA SER A 30 0.21 76.90 -38.88
C SER A 30 0.56 75.75 -39.83
N MET A 31 1.33 76.00 -40.89
CA MET A 31 1.76 74.97 -41.83
C MET A 31 2.80 74.03 -41.22
N MET A 32 3.74 74.57 -40.43
CA MET A 32 4.70 73.77 -39.65
C MET A 32 3.98 72.91 -38.59
N PHE A 33 2.97 73.47 -37.91
CA PHE A 33 2.17 72.71 -36.95
C PHE A 33 1.34 71.60 -37.61
N LEU A 34 0.75 71.85 -38.78
CA LEU A 34 0.03 70.83 -39.54
C LEU A 34 0.95 69.68 -39.99
N ILE A 35 2.18 69.99 -40.41
CA ILE A 35 3.16 68.97 -40.80
C ILE A 35 3.61 68.15 -39.56
N LEU A 36 3.88 68.82 -38.43
CA LEU A 36 4.26 68.15 -37.19
C LEU A 36 3.13 67.25 -36.66
N PHE A 37 1.89 67.76 -36.56
CA PHE A 37 0.75 66.95 -36.13
C PHE A 37 0.40 65.84 -37.13
N GLY A 38 0.48 66.11 -38.44
CA GLY A 38 0.30 65.08 -39.47
C GLY A 38 1.33 63.96 -39.35
N SER A 39 2.59 64.29 -39.08
CA SER A 39 3.65 63.29 -38.87
C SER A 39 3.47 62.50 -37.57
N LEU A 40 3.01 63.14 -36.50
CA LEU A 40 2.74 62.48 -35.21
C LEU A 40 1.56 61.52 -35.31
N VAL A 41 0.47 61.93 -35.98
CA VAL A 41 -0.70 61.08 -36.23
C VAL A 41 -0.32 59.88 -37.08
N ALA A 42 0.50 60.07 -38.13
CA ALA A 42 1.00 58.97 -38.95
C ALA A 42 1.89 58.01 -38.14
N ALA A 43 2.78 58.53 -37.29
CA ALA A 43 3.64 57.72 -36.42
C ALA A 43 2.82 56.92 -35.40
N MET A 44 1.83 57.53 -34.75
CA MET A 44 0.93 56.85 -33.81
C MET A 44 0.04 55.80 -34.51
N ALA A 45 -0.41 56.07 -35.73
CA ALA A 45 -1.15 55.09 -36.52
C ALA A 45 -0.29 53.87 -36.86
N ILE A 46 0.98 54.07 -37.23
CA ILE A 46 1.93 52.98 -37.52
C ILE A 46 2.29 52.19 -36.23
N ALA A 47 2.50 52.87 -35.10
CA ALA A 47 2.74 52.21 -33.82
C ALA A 47 1.51 51.40 -33.36
N SER A 48 0.30 51.95 -33.53
CA SER A 48 -0.95 51.27 -33.20
C SER A 48 -1.18 50.02 -34.06
N THR A 49 -0.98 50.12 -35.38
CA THR A 49 -1.08 48.94 -36.27
C THR A 49 0.01 47.91 -35.97
N GLY A 50 1.21 48.34 -35.57
CA GLY A 50 2.26 47.46 -35.05
C GLY A 50 1.83 46.73 -33.78
N ASN A 51 1.31 47.44 -32.79
CA ASN A 51 0.84 46.87 -31.52
C ASN A 51 -0.32 45.89 -31.71
N ILE A 52 -1.31 46.25 -32.55
CA ILE A 52 -2.45 45.36 -32.87
C ILE A 52 -1.95 44.08 -33.54
N ARG A 53 -0.97 44.19 -34.46
CA ARG A 53 -0.40 43.02 -35.12
C ARG A 53 0.37 42.13 -34.15
N THR A 54 1.18 42.71 -33.27
CA THR A 54 1.91 41.94 -32.23
C THR A 54 0.95 41.28 -31.25
N ALA A 55 -0.09 41.98 -30.79
CA ALA A 55 -1.10 41.41 -29.90
C ALA A 55 -1.86 40.25 -30.59
N ASN A 56 -2.24 40.42 -31.87
CA ASN A 56 -2.90 39.36 -32.62
C ASN A 56 -1.99 38.13 -32.80
N MET A 57 -0.71 38.34 -33.12
CA MET A 57 0.28 37.26 -33.21
C MET A 57 0.46 36.54 -31.87
N HIS A 58 0.49 37.28 -30.75
CA HIS A 58 0.59 36.70 -29.42
C HIS A 58 -0.64 35.85 -29.09
N LEU A 59 -1.85 36.32 -29.39
CA LEU A 59 -3.09 35.56 -29.21
C LEU A 59 -3.09 34.25 -30.02
N HIS A 60 -2.68 34.29 -31.29
CA HIS A 60 -2.58 33.08 -32.11
C HIS A 60 -1.49 32.13 -31.62
N VAL A 61 -0.37 32.64 -31.11
CA VAL A 61 0.68 31.84 -30.47
C VAL A 61 0.15 31.14 -29.23
N MET A 62 -0.55 31.84 -28.34
CA MET A 62 -1.15 31.24 -27.14
C MET A 62 -2.18 30.19 -27.51
N ARG A 63 -3.05 30.45 -28.50
CA ARG A 63 -4.03 29.45 -28.96
C ARG A 63 -3.39 28.22 -29.59
N ALA A 64 -2.31 28.38 -30.36
CA ALA A 64 -1.57 27.26 -30.90
C ALA A 64 -0.86 26.45 -29.79
N MET A 65 -0.41 27.12 -28.73
CA MET A 65 0.17 26.46 -27.56
C MET A 65 -0.90 25.68 -26.79
N SER A 66 -2.03 26.30 -26.45
CA SER A 66 -3.13 25.63 -25.76
C SER A 66 -3.68 24.44 -26.57
N ALA A 67 -3.73 24.55 -27.90
CA ALA A 67 -4.08 23.40 -28.74
C ALA A 67 -3.05 22.27 -28.65
N ALA A 68 -1.75 22.58 -28.61
CA ALA A 68 -0.72 21.57 -28.42
C ALA A 68 -0.77 20.93 -27.02
N GLU A 69 -1.09 21.70 -25.97
CA GLU A 69 -1.28 21.19 -24.60
C GLU A 69 -2.49 20.26 -24.54
N THR A 70 -3.64 20.66 -25.09
CA THR A 70 -4.82 19.78 -25.19
C THR A 70 -4.51 18.50 -25.97
N GLY A 71 -3.78 18.62 -27.09
CA GLY A 71 -3.39 17.45 -27.87
C GLY A 71 -2.40 16.53 -27.13
N LEU A 72 -1.60 17.05 -26.20
CA LEU A 72 -0.71 16.25 -25.35
C LEU A 72 -1.51 15.44 -24.32
N GLU A 73 -2.46 16.07 -23.64
CA GLU A 73 -3.36 15.40 -22.70
C GLU A 73 -4.17 14.29 -23.39
N VAL A 74 -4.72 14.58 -24.59
CA VAL A 74 -5.42 13.56 -25.39
C VAL A 74 -4.47 12.43 -25.78
N ALA A 75 -3.24 12.74 -26.19
CA ALA A 75 -2.26 11.72 -26.54
C ALA A 75 -1.88 10.84 -25.35
N GLU A 76 -1.71 11.42 -24.17
CA GLU A 76 -1.39 10.72 -22.91
C GLU A 76 -2.53 9.76 -22.53
N HIS A 77 -3.77 10.24 -22.52
CA HIS A 77 -4.94 9.40 -22.26
C HIS A 77 -5.05 8.25 -23.27
N ARG A 78 -4.87 8.52 -24.58
CA ARG A 78 -4.94 7.47 -25.62
C ARG A 78 -3.80 6.47 -25.52
N LEU A 79 -2.61 6.92 -25.15
CA LEU A 79 -1.44 6.08 -24.96
C LEU A 79 -1.64 5.16 -23.75
N GLN A 80 -2.15 5.69 -22.64
CA GLN A 80 -2.47 4.94 -21.44
C GLN A 80 -3.59 3.93 -21.70
N GLU A 81 -4.69 4.34 -22.36
CA GLU A 81 -5.78 3.46 -22.76
C GLU A 81 -5.30 2.34 -23.71
N ALA A 82 -4.38 2.64 -24.63
CA ALA A 82 -3.84 1.63 -25.53
C ALA A 82 -2.90 0.64 -24.83
N ALA A 83 -2.09 1.12 -23.88
CA ALA A 83 -1.16 0.29 -23.11
C ALA A 83 -1.89 -0.64 -22.12
N SER A 84 -2.90 -0.13 -21.39
CA SER A 84 -3.64 -0.90 -20.37
C SER A 84 -4.41 -2.10 -20.92
N ARG A 85 -4.63 -2.13 -22.23
CA ARG A 85 -5.22 -3.27 -22.92
C ARG A 85 -4.32 -4.49 -22.93
N PHE A 86 -3.00 -4.32 -22.80
CA PHE A 86 -2.05 -5.43 -22.80
C PHE A 86 -1.77 -5.85 -21.36
N VAL A 87 -2.28 -7.03 -20.99
CA VAL A 87 -2.08 -7.65 -19.67
C VAL A 87 -0.98 -8.70 -19.80
N VAL A 88 0.10 -8.57 -19.04
CA VAL A 88 1.30 -9.44 -19.17
C VAL A 88 1.72 -10.05 -17.84
N ALA A 89 2.27 -11.27 -17.88
CA ALA A 89 2.80 -11.97 -16.71
C ALA A 89 4.23 -11.54 -16.33
N GLU A 90 5.06 -11.23 -17.33
CA GLU A 90 6.45 -10.77 -17.13
C GLU A 90 6.46 -9.40 -16.45
N SER A 91 7.36 -9.18 -15.49
CA SER A 91 7.48 -7.91 -14.78
C SER A 91 8.67 -7.06 -15.24
N ASP A 92 9.74 -7.69 -15.74
CA ASP A 92 10.90 -6.98 -16.30
C ASP A 92 10.66 -6.54 -17.76
N ILE A 93 10.10 -5.35 -17.94
CA ILE A 93 9.86 -4.76 -19.27
C ILE A 93 11.16 -4.16 -19.85
N ASP A 94 11.93 -5.01 -20.54
CA ASP A 94 13.17 -4.63 -21.20
C ASP A 94 12.98 -3.97 -22.59
N ALA A 95 14.08 -3.67 -23.28
CA ALA A 95 14.04 -3.03 -24.60
C ALA A 95 13.40 -3.89 -25.70
N ASP A 96 13.68 -5.19 -25.68
CA ASP A 96 13.22 -6.12 -26.71
C ASP A 96 11.73 -6.40 -26.53
N MET A 97 11.29 -6.62 -25.28
CA MET A 97 9.87 -6.76 -24.94
C MET A 97 9.09 -5.47 -25.19
N SER A 98 9.63 -4.30 -24.83
CA SER A 98 8.98 -3.01 -25.13
C SER A 98 8.72 -2.83 -26.62
N TRP A 99 9.72 -3.17 -27.44
CA TRP A 99 9.59 -3.10 -28.89
C TRP A 99 8.61 -4.14 -29.43
N ALA A 100 8.60 -5.35 -28.87
CA ALA A 100 7.65 -6.40 -29.21
C ALA A 100 6.21 -5.98 -28.90
N LEU A 101 5.96 -5.38 -27.72
CA LEU A 101 4.65 -4.82 -27.32
C LEU A 101 4.20 -3.69 -28.24
N TRP A 102 5.13 -2.80 -28.62
CA TRP A 102 4.82 -1.71 -29.55
C TRP A 102 4.41 -2.22 -30.94
N THR A 103 5.13 -3.21 -31.46
CA THR A 103 4.96 -3.72 -32.83
C THR A 103 4.00 -4.90 -32.98
N GLY A 104 3.71 -5.59 -31.88
CA GLY A 104 2.87 -6.78 -31.83
C GLY A 104 3.59 -8.10 -32.15
N ASP A 105 4.88 -8.22 -31.84
CA ASP A 105 5.61 -9.49 -31.97
C ASP A 105 5.34 -10.41 -30.76
N SER A 106 4.26 -11.19 -30.85
CA SER A 106 3.82 -12.08 -29.77
C SER A 106 4.84 -13.16 -29.37
N SER A 107 5.88 -13.42 -30.18
CA SER A 107 6.92 -14.40 -29.84
C SER A 107 7.88 -13.93 -28.74
N MET A 108 7.90 -12.62 -28.48
CA MET A 108 8.82 -11.96 -27.53
C MET A 108 8.11 -11.33 -26.33
N ILE A 109 6.77 -11.35 -26.28
CA ILE A 109 5.96 -10.75 -25.18
C ILE A 109 5.73 -11.75 -24.03
N GLY A 110 5.91 -13.05 -24.26
CA GLY A 110 5.60 -14.08 -23.26
C GLY A 110 4.09 -14.30 -23.06
N VAL A 111 3.67 -14.66 -21.85
CA VAL A 111 2.25 -14.88 -21.50
C VAL A 111 1.54 -13.52 -21.41
N HIS A 112 0.53 -13.32 -22.27
CA HIS A 112 -0.22 -12.07 -22.32
C HIS A 112 -1.66 -12.26 -22.80
N GLN A 113 -2.49 -11.26 -22.49
CA GLN A 113 -3.86 -11.11 -22.95
C GLN A 113 -4.08 -9.68 -23.47
N VAL A 114 -4.92 -9.53 -24.50
CA VAL A 114 -5.30 -8.22 -25.03
C VAL A 114 -6.78 -7.97 -24.76
N LEU A 115 -7.09 -6.89 -24.06
CA LEU A 115 -8.46 -6.50 -23.71
C LEU A 115 -9.12 -5.65 -24.83
N PRO A 116 -10.46 -5.67 -24.92
CA PRO A 116 -11.22 -4.69 -25.69
C PRO A 116 -10.92 -3.25 -25.21
N PRO A 117 -11.15 -2.23 -26.06
CA PRO A 117 -10.89 -0.85 -25.67
C PRO A 117 -11.83 -0.41 -24.53
N PRO A 118 -11.31 0.14 -23.43
CA PRO A 118 -12.12 0.66 -22.31
C PRO A 118 -13.15 1.72 -22.74
N SER A 119 -12.80 2.59 -23.71
CA SER A 119 -13.74 3.59 -24.25
C SER A 119 -14.89 3.00 -25.07
N GLY A 120 -14.86 1.69 -25.38
CA GLY A 120 -15.92 1.00 -26.11
C GLY A 120 -16.02 1.37 -27.60
N HIS A 121 -15.01 2.02 -28.17
CA HIS A 121 -14.99 2.30 -29.61
C HIS A 121 -14.93 1.00 -30.43
N PRO A 122 -15.60 0.92 -31.59
CA PRO A 122 -15.69 -0.31 -32.35
C PRO A 122 -14.37 -0.63 -33.05
N GLU A 123 -13.88 -1.86 -32.87
CA GLU A 123 -12.73 -2.41 -33.59
C GLU A 123 -13.12 -3.69 -34.34
N SER A 124 -12.40 -4.00 -35.43
CA SER A 124 -12.69 -5.20 -36.23
C SER A 124 -12.07 -6.49 -35.67
N ALA A 125 -11.00 -6.35 -34.88
CA ALA A 125 -10.30 -7.40 -34.16
C ALA A 125 -9.46 -6.77 -33.03
N LEU A 126 -8.99 -7.58 -32.09
CA LEU A 126 -8.01 -7.14 -31.09
C LEU A 126 -6.69 -6.75 -31.78
N PRO A 127 -6.04 -5.65 -31.37
CA PRO A 127 -4.79 -5.19 -31.96
C PRO A 127 -3.64 -6.14 -31.64
N ALA A 128 -2.69 -6.28 -32.55
CA ALA A 128 -1.49 -7.09 -32.33
C ALA A 128 -0.51 -6.41 -31.37
N GLY A 129 -0.42 -5.07 -31.41
CA GLY A 129 0.49 -4.28 -30.57
C GLY A 129 -0.05 -2.87 -30.28
N ILE A 130 0.63 -2.15 -29.40
CA ILE A 130 0.19 -0.84 -28.90
C ILE A 130 0.06 0.18 -30.04
N ALA A 131 0.96 0.16 -31.03
CA ALA A 131 0.87 1.06 -32.18
C ALA A 131 -0.43 0.88 -32.98
N GLU A 132 -0.92 -0.35 -33.11
CA GLU A 132 -2.20 -0.67 -33.76
C GLU A 132 -3.39 -0.30 -32.89
N ALA A 133 -3.30 -0.48 -31.56
CA ALA A 133 -4.32 -0.03 -30.62
C ALA A 133 -4.54 1.49 -30.68
N ILE A 134 -3.44 2.27 -30.73
CA ILE A 134 -3.48 3.73 -30.89
C ILE A 134 -4.06 4.12 -32.26
N LEU A 135 -3.66 3.41 -33.32
CA LEU A 135 -4.19 3.64 -34.67
C LEU A 135 -5.72 3.49 -34.68
N ASN A 136 -6.24 2.42 -34.09
CA ASN A 136 -7.68 2.16 -34.01
C ASN A 136 -8.42 3.22 -33.19
N ALA A 137 -7.86 3.65 -32.05
CA ALA A 137 -8.45 4.70 -31.24
C ALA A 137 -8.56 6.03 -32.00
N HIS A 138 -7.51 6.42 -32.73
CA HIS A 138 -7.55 7.63 -33.57
C HIS A 138 -8.39 7.47 -34.84
N ALA A 139 -8.65 6.25 -35.31
CA ALA A 139 -9.55 6.01 -36.43
C ALA A 139 -11.02 6.25 -36.03
N ALA A 140 -11.32 6.25 -34.73
CA ALA A 140 -12.63 6.61 -34.20
C ALA A 140 -12.80 8.13 -33.95
N ASP A 141 -11.73 8.93 -34.09
CA ASP A 141 -11.79 10.38 -33.88
C ASP A 141 -12.74 11.07 -34.87
N GLN A 142 -13.40 12.11 -34.41
CA GLN A 142 -14.31 12.94 -35.19
C GLN A 142 -13.74 14.37 -35.31
N ASN A 143 -14.41 15.23 -36.08
CA ASN A 143 -14.02 16.64 -36.26
C ASN A 143 -12.59 16.83 -36.83
N LEU A 144 -12.22 15.98 -37.79
CA LEU A 144 -10.91 16.00 -38.44
C LEU A 144 -10.77 17.13 -39.48
N PHE A 145 -9.60 17.78 -39.52
CA PHE A 145 -9.31 18.82 -40.50
C PHE A 145 -8.74 18.23 -41.80
N ASN A 146 -9.48 18.40 -42.90
CA ASN A 146 -9.15 17.88 -44.24
C ASN A 146 -8.41 18.92 -45.12
N GLY A 147 -7.17 19.26 -44.76
CA GLY A 147 -6.32 20.21 -45.49
C GLY A 147 -5.28 19.57 -46.42
N THR A 148 -4.82 20.29 -47.44
CA THR A 148 -3.74 19.82 -48.33
C THR A 148 -2.41 19.70 -47.56
N GLY A 149 -1.79 18.51 -47.57
CA GLY A 149 -0.52 18.25 -46.90
C GLY A 149 -0.64 17.61 -45.51
N TYR A 150 -1.86 17.28 -45.08
CA TYR A 150 -2.13 16.46 -43.90
C TYR A 150 -2.72 15.12 -44.32
N ILE A 151 -2.50 14.08 -43.51
CA ILE A 151 -3.19 12.80 -43.65
C ILE A 151 -4.63 12.92 -43.18
N THR A 152 -5.53 12.15 -43.78
CA THR A 152 -6.97 12.17 -43.48
C THR A 152 -7.43 10.97 -42.67
N GLU A 153 -6.59 9.94 -42.58
CA GLU A 153 -6.78 8.74 -41.77
C GLU A 153 -5.47 8.47 -41.02
N PRO A 154 -5.52 7.91 -39.81
CA PRO A 154 -4.29 7.54 -39.11
C PRO A 154 -3.56 6.42 -39.84
N GLU A 155 -2.23 6.41 -39.78
CA GLU A 155 -1.40 5.37 -40.41
C GLU A 155 -0.12 5.05 -39.61
N ILE A 156 0.34 3.80 -39.70
CA ILE A 156 1.66 3.38 -39.21
C ILE A 156 2.66 3.51 -40.34
N GLY A 157 3.74 4.28 -40.14
CA GLY A 157 4.69 4.63 -41.18
C GLY A 157 6.16 4.60 -40.75
N SER A 158 7.03 5.01 -41.67
CA SER A 158 8.46 5.20 -41.41
C SER A 158 8.74 6.58 -40.81
N ALA A 159 9.89 6.71 -40.15
CA ALA A 159 10.37 7.99 -39.66
C ALA A 159 10.54 9.02 -40.81
N PRO A 160 10.31 10.33 -40.56
CA PRO A 160 10.54 11.38 -41.56
C PRO A 160 12.01 11.44 -42.04
N ALA A 161 12.21 11.78 -43.31
CA ALA A 161 13.55 11.92 -43.87
C ALA A 161 14.33 13.08 -43.22
N GLY A 162 15.62 12.87 -42.96
CA GLY A 162 16.54 13.90 -42.46
C GLY A 162 16.66 13.99 -40.93
N LEU A 163 16.08 13.04 -40.18
CA LEU A 163 16.29 12.93 -38.74
C LEU A 163 17.71 12.40 -38.40
N PRO A 164 18.27 12.76 -37.22
CA PRO A 164 19.54 12.23 -36.76
C PRO A 164 19.52 10.70 -36.59
N SER A 165 20.55 10.01 -37.10
CA SER A 165 20.69 8.55 -36.94
C SER A 165 20.89 8.16 -35.47
N GLY A 166 20.19 7.13 -35.00
CA GLY A 166 20.34 6.61 -33.63
C GLY A 166 19.57 7.37 -32.55
N VAL A 167 18.64 8.26 -32.92
CA VAL A 167 17.72 8.92 -31.98
C VAL A 167 16.32 8.31 -32.03
N TYR A 168 15.86 7.94 -33.22
CA TYR A 168 14.54 7.38 -33.47
C TYR A 168 14.63 6.03 -34.16
N GLU A 169 13.65 5.17 -33.93
CA GLU A 169 13.43 3.99 -34.74
C GLU A 169 12.97 4.36 -36.15
N ALA A 170 13.37 3.55 -37.14
CA ALA A 170 13.13 3.85 -38.55
C ALA A 170 11.68 3.56 -39.00
N THR A 171 10.94 2.73 -38.26
CA THR A 171 9.61 2.23 -38.61
C THR A 171 8.66 2.27 -37.41
N ASN A 172 7.39 1.94 -37.64
CA ASN A 172 6.34 1.86 -36.61
C ASN A 172 6.05 3.18 -35.90
N TRP A 173 6.15 4.30 -36.62
CA TRP A 173 5.63 5.59 -36.15
C TRP A 173 4.13 5.64 -36.40
N VAL A 174 3.34 6.11 -35.43
CA VAL A 174 1.90 6.34 -35.62
C VAL A 174 1.68 7.81 -35.95
N TYR A 175 1.09 8.08 -37.11
CA TYR A 175 0.70 9.40 -37.55
C TYR A 175 -0.80 9.55 -37.46
N THR A 176 -1.29 10.66 -36.88
CA THR A 176 -2.72 10.94 -36.78
C THR A 176 -3.14 12.14 -37.64
N PRO A 177 -4.41 12.21 -38.09
CA PRO A 177 -4.96 13.40 -38.71
C PRO A 177 -5.06 14.57 -37.70
N PRO A 178 -4.99 15.82 -38.18
CA PRO A 178 -5.38 17.01 -37.42
C PRO A 178 -6.80 16.95 -36.84
N VAL A 179 -6.96 17.17 -35.53
CA VAL A 179 -8.26 17.29 -34.85
C VAL A 179 -8.55 18.76 -34.53
N MET A 180 -9.76 19.22 -34.85
CA MET A 180 -10.23 20.59 -34.57
C MET A 180 -10.82 20.69 -33.15
N LEU A 181 -10.43 21.72 -32.39
CA LEU A 181 -10.93 21.93 -31.01
C LEU A 181 -12.37 22.46 -30.94
N GLU A 182 -12.86 23.03 -32.04
CA GLU A 182 -14.20 23.57 -32.14
C GLU A 182 -14.84 23.04 -33.43
N ASP A 183 -16.17 23.00 -33.47
CA ASP A 183 -16.90 22.71 -34.71
C ASP A 183 -16.57 23.78 -35.75
N TRP A 184 -16.27 23.37 -36.98
CA TRP A 184 -16.01 24.29 -38.08
C TRP A 184 -17.25 24.44 -38.99
N PRO A 185 -18.01 25.55 -38.90
CA PRO A 185 -19.25 25.72 -39.66
C PRO A 185 -18.96 25.95 -41.15
N ASP A 186 -19.83 25.39 -42.01
CA ASP A 186 -19.77 25.58 -43.45
C ASP A 186 -19.73 27.08 -43.83
N GLY A 187 -18.70 27.47 -44.59
CA GLY A 187 -18.55 28.83 -45.14
C GLY A 187 -17.72 29.81 -44.32
N GLN A 188 -17.03 29.37 -43.26
CA GLN A 188 -15.97 30.17 -42.63
C GLN A 188 -14.62 30.04 -43.37
N ASP A 189 -13.90 31.17 -43.49
CA ASP A 189 -12.66 31.24 -44.26
C ASP A 189 -11.45 30.56 -43.57
N ASN A 190 -11.47 30.42 -42.24
CA ASN A 190 -10.38 29.81 -41.46
C ASN A 190 -10.89 28.68 -40.56
N PRO A 191 -10.14 27.58 -40.45
CA PRO A 191 -10.42 26.55 -39.45
C PRO A 191 -10.10 27.05 -38.03
N PRO A 192 -10.76 26.49 -37.01
CA PRO A 192 -10.43 26.72 -35.60
C PRO A 192 -9.03 26.20 -35.26
N PRO A 193 -8.51 26.45 -34.04
CA PRO A 193 -7.29 25.81 -33.57
C PRO A 193 -7.39 24.29 -33.67
N CYS A 194 -6.32 23.66 -34.15
CA CYS A 194 -6.23 22.22 -34.26
C CYS A 194 -4.96 21.72 -33.59
N TYR A 195 -4.94 20.44 -33.23
CA TYR A 195 -3.73 19.72 -32.87
C TYR A 195 -3.54 18.50 -33.77
N GLN A 196 -2.29 18.07 -33.92
CA GLN A 196 -1.93 16.84 -34.60
C GLN A 196 -0.90 16.08 -33.76
N ILE A 197 -1.11 14.78 -33.58
CA ILE A 197 -0.28 13.93 -32.73
C ILE A 197 0.55 13.01 -33.61
N ARG A 198 1.81 12.76 -33.20
CA ARG A 198 2.66 11.70 -33.74
C ARG A 198 3.30 10.95 -32.60
N TYR A 199 3.26 9.62 -32.65
CA TYR A 199 3.91 8.75 -31.69
C TYR A 199 5.17 8.17 -32.34
N ALA A 200 6.32 8.52 -31.78
CA ALA A 200 7.62 8.27 -32.38
C ALA A 200 8.48 7.39 -31.45
N PRO A 201 8.62 6.09 -31.73
CA PRO A 201 9.55 5.24 -30.99
C PRO A 201 10.98 5.77 -31.08
N LEU A 202 11.65 5.90 -29.94
CA LEU A 202 13.05 6.27 -29.84
C LEU A 202 13.96 5.06 -30.09
N ALA A 203 15.18 5.32 -30.56
CA ALA A 203 16.15 4.28 -30.84
C ALA A 203 16.42 3.43 -29.58
N GLY A 204 16.35 2.11 -29.72
CA GLY A 204 16.44 1.18 -28.60
C GLY A 204 15.09 0.75 -28.01
N GLY A 205 13.96 1.17 -28.60
CA GLY A 205 12.65 0.54 -28.39
C GLY A 205 11.94 0.80 -27.05
N GLN A 206 12.66 1.30 -26.04
CA GLN A 206 12.12 1.49 -24.67
C GLN A 206 11.21 2.72 -24.49
N TYR A 207 11.40 3.76 -25.31
CA TYR A 207 10.73 5.04 -25.12
C TYR A 207 9.95 5.44 -26.35
N ILE A 208 8.75 5.97 -26.13
CA ILE A 208 7.91 6.56 -27.17
C ILE A 208 7.85 8.06 -26.94
N ARG A 209 8.29 8.84 -27.92
CA ARG A 209 8.13 10.30 -27.91
C ARG A 209 6.79 10.66 -28.52
N VAL A 210 5.93 11.30 -27.74
CA VAL A 210 4.74 11.96 -28.26
C VAL A 210 5.15 13.34 -28.77
N ILE A 211 4.77 13.65 -30.01
CA ILE A 211 5.04 14.93 -30.66
C ILE A 211 3.71 15.55 -31.07
N VAL A 212 3.33 16.63 -30.41
CA VAL A 212 2.06 17.33 -30.68
C VAL A 212 2.34 18.67 -31.36
N ASP A 213 1.80 18.83 -32.56
CA ASP A 213 1.80 20.10 -33.28
C ASP A 213 0.44 20.79 -33.10
N GLY A 214 0.38 21.90 -32.38
CA GLY A 214 -0.78 22.79 -32.33
C GLY A 214 -0.69 23.87 -33.41
N PHE A 215 -1.74 24.08 -34.19
CA PHE A 215 -1.75 25.06 -35.27
C PHE A 215 -3.01 25.92 -35.35
N VAL A 216 -2.78 27.18 -35.72
CA VAL A 216 -3.82 28.20 -35.92
C VAL A 216 -3.57 28.92 -37.23
N TYR A 217 -4.61 29.03 -38.08
CA TYR A 217 -4.54 29.68 -39.38
C TYR A 217 -4.78 31.20 -39.27
N ASP A 218 -3.95 31.99 -39.96
CA ASP A 218 -4.04 33.46 -40.02
C ASP A 218 -4.08 33.97 -41.49
N PHE A 219 -4.89 35.02 -41.72
CA PHE A 219 -5.08 35.70 -43.00
C PHE A 219 -3.81 36.42 -43.52
N GLN A 220 -2.86 36.78 -42.64
CA GLN A 220 -1.70 37.60 -43.04
C GLN A 220 -0.52 36.82 -43.61
N ARG A 221 -0.60 35.48 -43.63
CA ARG A 221 0.51 34.58 -43.99
C ARG A 221 0.25 33.69 -45.22
N ASN A 222 -0.61 34.11 -46.15
CA ASN A 222 -0.98 33.30 -47.34
C ASN A 222 -1.43 31.87 -46.95
N SER A 223 -2.31 31.75 -45.94
CA SER A 223 -2.81 30.46 -45.44
C SER A 223 -1.75 29.52 -44.83
N GLN A 224 -0.59 30.04 -44.43
CA GLN A 224 0.36 29.27 -43.61
C GLN A 224 0.00 29.36 -42.13
N PRO A 225 -0.16 28.23 -41.42
CA PRO A 225 -0.50 28.23 -40.00
C PRO A 225 0.69 28.68 -39.13
N ILE A 226 0.36 29.25 -37.98
CA ILE A 226 1.29 29.36 -36.85
C ILE A 226 1.30 28.00 -36.15
N ARG A 227 2.49 27.44 -35.93
CA ARG A 227 2.68 26.12 -35.32
C ARG A 227 3.45 26.23 -34.00
N ARG A 228 3.00 25.52 -32.98
CA ARG A 228 3.74 25.21 -31.75
C ARG A 228 3.87 23.71 -31.63
N THR A 229 5.02 23.26 -31.15
CA THR A 229 5.32 21.84 -31.00
C THR A 229 5.68 21.61 -29.55
N ILE A 230 5.03 20.61 -28.97
CA ILE A 230 5.33 20.09 -27.63
C ILE A 230 5.77 18.64 -27.81
N THR A 231 6.78 18.24 -27.06
CA THR A 231 7.21 16.84 -27.01
C THR A 231 7.37 16.37 -25.58
N ARG A 232 7.00 15.12 -25.33
CA ARG A 232 7.24 14.43 -24.06
C ARG A 232 7.52 12.96 -24.34
N ASP A 233 8.40 12.36 -23.55
CA ASP A 233 8.75 10.94 -23.68
C ASP A 233 7.96 10.12 -22.67
N TYR A 234 7.57 8.92 -23.08
CA TYR A 234 6.80 7.95 -22.29
C TYR A 234 7.49 6.60 -22.36
N ARG A 235 7.33 5.78 -21.32
CA ARG A 235 7.93 4.44 -21.23
C ARG A 235 6.89 3.45 -20.73
N LEU A 236 6.92 2.23 -21.25
CA LEU A 236 6.11 1.13 -20.73
C LEU A 236 6.54 0.77 -19.31
N ALA A 237 5.57 0.64 -18.43
CA ALA A 237 5.75 0.14 -17.08
C ALA A 237 4.62 -0.84 -16.76
N LYS A 238 4.95 -1.87 -15.99
CA LYS A 238 3.95 -2.71 -15.32
C LYS A 238 3.90 -2.27 -13.87
N ARG A 239 2.70 -2.03 -13.36
CA ARG A 239 2.48 -1.54 -12.00
C ARG A 239 1.29 -2.27 -11.41
N VAL A 240 1.37 -2.54 -10.11
CA VAL A 240 0.16 -2.76 -9.30
C VAL A 240 -0.25 -1.37 -8.84
N GLU A 241 -1.50 -0.98 -9.02
CA GLU A 241 -1.96 0.37 -8.63
C GLU A 241 -2.34 0.43 -7.14
N GLN A 242 -2.56 -0.74 -6.53
CA GLN A 242 -2.96 -0.86 -5.13
C GLN A 242 -1.77 -0.94 -4.17
N ALA A 243 -1.92 -0.31 -3.00
CA ALA A 243 -1.08 -0.50 -1.82
C ALA A 243 -1.34 -1.86 -1.14
N LEU A 244 -2.58 -2.37 -1.21
CA LEU A 244 -3.01 -3.62 -0.59
C LEU A 244 -4.04 -4.33 -1.46
N ILE A 245 -3.84 -5.62 -1.73
CA ILE A 245 -4.85 -6.53 -2.30
C ILE A 245 -4.97 -7.76 -1.40
N ALA A 246 -6.19 -8.08 -0.96
CA ALA A 246 -6.47 -9.26 -0.16
C ALA A 246 -7.71 -10.02 -0.63
N HIS A 247 -7.64 -11.35 -0.54
CA HIS A 247 -8.79 -12.25 -0.74
C HIS A 247 -9.54 -12.50 0.56
N SER A 248 -8.84 -12.51 1.69
CA SER A 248 -9.45 -12.41 3.02
C SER A 248 -9.97 -11.00 3.30
N LYS A 249 -10.82 -10.88 4.33
CA LYS A 249 -11.34 -9.60 4.82
C LYS A 249 -10.19 -8.68 5.26
N ILE A 250 -10.34 -7.37 5.09
CA ILE A 250 -9.37 -6.37 5.55
C ILE A 250 -9.92 -5.59 6.74
N LEU A 251 -9.12 -5.44 7.79
CA LEU A 251 -9.43 -4.64 8.98
C LEU A 251 -8.41 -3.51 9.12
N ILE A 252 -8.84 -2.26 9.07
CA ILE A 252 -8.01 -1.04 9.21
C ILE A 252 -8.39 -0.29 10.48
N GLY A 253 -7.56 -0.43 11.51
CA GLY A 253 -7.84 0.05 12.86
C GLY A 253 -7.40 1.50 13.08
N LYS A 254 -7.32 1.90 14.35
CA LYS A 254 -6.72 3.18 14.75
C LYS A 254 -5.22 3.23 14.45
N ASN A 255 -4.72 4.43 14.21
CA ASN A 255 -3.34 4.78 13.90
C ASN A 255 -2.78 4.04 12.68
N VAL A 256 -3.63 3.87 11.65
CA VAL A 256 -3.25 3.27 10.36
C VAL A 256 -3.43 4.28 9.24
N SER A 257 -2.40 4.56 8.45
CA SER A 257 -2.50 5.40 7.25
C SER A 257 -2.10 4.62 6.01
N ILE A 258 -2.91 4.75 4.97
CA ILE A 258 -2.69 4.09 3.68
C ILE A 258 -2.54 5.15 2.60
N GLU A 259 -1.46 5.05 1.83
CA GLU A 259 -1.21 5.84 0.63
C GLU A 259 -1.17 4.89 -0.57
N GLY A 260 -2.12 5.04 -1.49
CA GLY A 260 -2.42 4.14 -2.61
C GLY A 260 -3.77 3.44 -2.48
N ASP A 261 -4.24 2.84 -3.58
CA ASP A 261 -5.55 2.17 -3.65
C ASP A 261 -5.58 0.90 -2.78
N MET A 262 -6.76 0.54 -2.28
CA MET A 262 -6.99 -0.75 -1.61
C MET A 262 -7.92 -1.63 -2.42
N GLY A 263 -7.62 -2.93 -2.47
CA GLY A 263 -8.40 -3.94 -3.17
C GLY A 263 -8.89 -5.05 -2.25
N ALA A 264 -10.20 -5.13 -2.06
CA ALA A 264 -10.84 -6.25 -1.37
C ALA A 264 -11.51 -7.20 -2.37
N ARG A 265 -11.04 -8.44 -2.40
CA ARG A 265 -11.60 -9.51 -3.23
C ARG A 265 -12.59 -10.40 -2.48
N PHE A 266 -12.61 -10.34 -1.15
CA PHE A 266 -13.57 -11.07 -0.31
C PHE A 266 -15.02 -10.81 -0.75
N ASP A 267 -15.76 -11.88 -1.06
CA ASP A 267 -17.14 -11.81 -1.55
C ASP A 267 -18.15 -12.71 -0.78
N GLU A 268 -17.70 -13.41 0.27
CA GLU A 268 -18.53 -14.24 1.17
C GLU A 268 -19.31 -13.39 2.20
N VAL A 269 -20.07 -12.40 1.72
CA VAL A 269 -20.74 -11.36 2.53
C VAL A 269 -22.01 -11.83 3.26
N ASP A 270 -22.44 -13.07 3.07
CA ASP A 270 -23.60 -13.64 3.77
C ASP A 270 -23.26 -14.21 5.15
N PHE A 271 -21.98 -14.32 5.48
CA PHE A 271 -21.50 -14.83 6.76
C PHE A 271 -21.43 -13.75 7.84
N GLU A 272 -21.52 -14.14 9.11
CA GLU A 272 -21.35 -13.22 10.24
C GLU A 272 -19.99 -12.51 10.15
N ASN A 273 -19.99 -11.18 10.25
CA ASN A 273 -18.84 -10.29 10.11
C ASN A 273 -18.19 -10.30 8.72
N GLY A 274 -18.91 -10.73 7.68
CA GLY A 274 -18.46 -10.81 6.28
C GLY A 274 -18.34 -9.47 5.55
N ASP A 275 -18.00 -8.37 6.24
CA ASP A 275 -17.68 -7.10 5.61
C ASP A 275 -16.34 -7.21 4.86
N PRO A 276 -16.22 -6.91 3.56
CA PRO A 276 -14.93 -7.01 2.85
C PRO A 276 -13.84 -6.11 3.44
N ILE A 277 -14.22 -4.90 3.88
CA ILE A 277 -13.35 -3.95 4.57
C ILE A 277 -14.10 -3.39 5.78
N VAL A 278 -13.41 -3.30 6.92
CA VAL A 278 -13.83 -2.46 8.06
C VAL A 278 -12.72 -1.46 8.35
N MET A 279 -13.08 -0.18 8.44
CA MET A 279 -12.18 0.93 8.78
C MET A 279 -12.70 1.67 10.01
N ARG A 280 -11.82 1.89 10.99
CA ARG A 280 -12.10 2.69 12.19
C ARG A 280 -11.57 4.11 12.04
N SER A 281 -12.22 5.04 12.74
CA SER A 281 -11.73 6.43 12.87
C SER A 281 -10.52 6.48 13.78
N ASP A 282 -9.54 7.31 13.43
CA ASP A 282 -8.37 7.60 14.27
C ASP A 282 -8.69 8.54 15.44
N PHE A 283 -9.82 9.25 15.40
CA PHE A 283 -10.13 10.32 16.35
C PHE A 283 -11.24 9.97 17.35
N HIS A 284 -12.15 9.05 16.99
CA HIS A 284 -13.16 8.54 17.92
C HIS A 284 -12.50 7.78 19.08
N GLY A 285 -13.07 7.78 20.27
CA GLY A 285 -12.56 7.13 21.49
C GLY A 285 -11.38 7.84 22.17
N ILE A 286 -10.96 9.00 21.66
CA ILE A 286 -9.90 9.83 22.27
C ILE A 286 -10.48 10.64 23.45
N ASP A 287 -11.55 11.39 23.19
CA ASP A 287 -12.21 12.25 24.18
C ASP A 287 -13.74 12.17 23.99
N PRO A 288 -14.54 11.99 25.07
CA PRO A 288 -15.99 11.85 24.94
C PRO A 288 -16.72 13.04 24.30
N VAL A 289 -16.18 14.26 24.41
CA VAL A 289 -16.75 15.47 23.78
C VAL A 289 -16.39 15.49 22.29
N LEU A 290 -15.18 15.06 21.92
CA LEU A 290 -14.81 14.85 20.52
C LEU A 290 -15.69 13.77 19.88
N ASP A 291 -15.94 12.67 20.59
CA ASP A 291 -16.77 11.56 20.12
C ASP A 291 -18.19 12.03 19.76
N ALA A 292 -18.80 12.84 20.62
CA ALA A 292 -20.13 13.41 20.35
C ALA A 292 -20.15 14.27 19.07
N LYS A 293 -19.08 15.04 18.81
CA LYS A 293 -18.95 15.85 17.58
C LYS A 293 -18.81 14.96 16.35
N ILE A 294 -17.98 13.92 16.44
CA ILE A 294 -17.75 12.95 15.35
C ILE A 294 -19.02 12.14 15.06
N GLU A 295 -19.77 11.71 16.07
CA GLU A 295 -21.01 10.95 15.90
C GLU A 295 -22.10 11.78 15.19
N ASP A 296 -22.21 13.08 15.51
CA ASP A 296 -23.08 14.00 14.78
C ASP A 296 -22.63 14.20 13.32
N PHE A 297 -21.32 14.24 13.07
CA PHE A 297 -20.76 14.26 11.72
C PHE A 297 -21.05 12.98 10.93
N TRP A 298 -20.92 11.80 11.55
CA TRP A 298 -21.26 10.53 10.91
C TRP A 298 -22.74 10.43 10.54
N ALA A 299 -23.63 10.92 11.40
CA ALA A 299 -25.05 10.99 11.09
C ALA A 299 -25.33 11.90 9.86
N ALA A 300 -24.54 12.97 9.70
CA ALA A 300 -24.58 13.83 8.53
C ALA A 300 -24.03 13.13 7.27
N LEU A 301 -22.88 12.45 7.35
CA LEU A 301 -22.29 11.68 6.25
C LEU A 301 -23.28 10.66 5.69
N ALA A 302 -23.88 9.84 6.57
CA ALA A 302 -24.82 8.77 6.22
C ALA A 302 -26.00 9.23 5.35
N THR A 303 -26.33 10.52 5.34
CA THR A 303 -27.46 11.08 4.59
C THR A 303 -27.08 12.05 3.48
N ASN A 304 -25.88 12.62 3.51
CA ASN A 304 -25.49 13.70 2.60
C ASN A 304 -24.25 13.41 1.77
N ASP A 305 -23.39 12.48 2.18
CA ASP A 305 -22.24 12.05 1.38
C ASP A 305 -22.72 11.30 0.13
N VAL A 306 -22.34 11.80 -1.05
CA VAL A 306 -22.84 11.31 -2.34
C VAL A 306 -21.89 10.32 -2.99
N ASP A 307 -20.59 10.48 -2.81
CA ASP A 307 -19.52 9.67 -3.40
C ASP A 307 -18.87 8.69 -2.42
N GLY A 308 -19.20 8.78 -1.12
CA GLY A 308 -18.74 7.84 -0.10
C GLY A 308 -17.28 8.05 0.27
N ASP A 309 -16.80 9.29 0.15
CA ASP A 309 -15.41 9.66 0.46
C ASP A 309 -15.21 9.99 1.95
N ASN A 310 -16.28 9.92 2.75
CA ASN A 310 -16.32 10.26 4.16
C ASN A 310 -15.95 11.73 4.45
N ARG A 311 -16.20 12.62 3.49
CA ARG A 311 -16.00 14.06 3.63
C ARG A 311 -17.24 14.79 3.10
N LEU A 312 -17.46 16.01 3.58
CA LEU A 312 -18.56 16.85 3.12
C LEU A 312 -18.03 18.09 2.41
N ARG A 313 -18.27 18.22 1.10
CA ARG A 313 -17.90 19.42 0.35
C ARG A 313 -18.75 20.61 0.77
N VAL A 314 -18.11 21.63 1.35
CA VAL A 314 -18.78 22.83 1.90
C VAL A 314 -19.59 23.58 0.82
N GLY A 315 -19.12 23.57 -0.43
CA GLY A 315 -19.76 24.24 -1.57
C GLY A 315 -20.80 23.40 -2.32
N HIS A 316 -20.95 22.11 -2.02
CA HIS A 316 -21.78 21.20 -2.80
C HIS A 316 -23.27 21.33 -2.41
N PRO A 317 -24.23 21.33 -3.38
CA PRO A 317 -25.64 21.55 -3.08
C PRO A 317 -26.30 20.50 -2.18
N VAL A 318 -25.73 19.29 -2.10
CA VAL A 318 -26.23 18.20 -1.25
C VAL A 318 -25.40 18.14 0.04
N GLU A 319 -24.10 17.90 -0.06
CA GLU A 319 -23.22 17.76 1.12
C GLU A 319 -23.11 19.02 1.96
N GLY A 320 -22.97 20.20 1.34
CA GLY A 320 -22.95 21.48 2.05
C GLY A 320 -24.27 21.83 2.74
N GLY A 321 -25.33 21.04 2.49
CA GLY A 321 -26.65 21.16 3.10
C GLY A 321 -26.86 20.28 4.34
N ALA A 322 -25.83 19.58 4.83
CA ALA A 322 -25.97 18.55 5.87
C ALA A 322 -26.54 19.01 7.23
N GLY A 323 -26.68 20.32 7.46
CA GLY A 323 -27.42 20.86 8.59
C GLY A 323 -26.69 20.80 9.94
N LEU A 324 -25.37 20.64 9.90
CA LEU A 324 -24.49 20.65 11.08
C LEU A 324 -24.51 22.04 11.77
N ASP A 325 -24.65 22.04 13.10
CA ASP A 325 -24.85 23.26 13.90
C ASP A 325 -23.54 23.73 14.55
N ASN A 326 -22.91 24.73 13.92
CA ASN A 326 -21.72 25.40 14.48
C ASN A 326 -21.99 26.29 15.70
N THR A 327 -23.25 26.37 16.16
CA THR A 327 -23.63 27.12 17.37
C THR A 327 -23.87 26.24 18.59
N TYR A 328 -23.75 24.92 18.44
CA TYR A 328 -23.88 23.99 19.55
C TYR A 328 -22.65 24.06 20.46
N ASP A 329 -22.91 23.95 21.76
CA ASP A 329 -21.95 24.01 22.86
C ASP A 329 -21.86 22.58 23.42
N TYR A 330 -20.82 21.83 23.05
CA TYR A 330 -20.71 20.40 23.42
C TYR A 330 -20.14 20.22 24.82
N ASP A 331 -19.29 21.13 25.31
CA ASP A 331 -18.63 21.02 26.61
C ASP A 331 -19.38 21.76 27.75
N GLY A 332 -20.37 22.57 27.41
CA GLY A 332 -21.23 23.31 28.33
C GLY A 332 -20.57 24.54 28.93
N ASP A 333 -19.52 25.09 28.31
CA ASP A 333 -18.79 26.25 28.80
C ASP A 333 -19.53 27.59 28.56
N GLY A 334 -20.56 27.56 27.70
CA GLY A 334 -21.43 28.69 27.36
C GLY A 334 -21.03 29.47 26.10
N ASP A 335 -19.96 29.08 25.43
CA ASP A 335 -19.56 29.54 24.10
C ASP A 335 -19.86 28.45 23.06
N ALA A 336 -19.84 28.80 21.76
CA ALA A 336 -20.10 27.83 20.70
C ALA A 336 -18.78 27.25 20.18
N ASP A 337 -18.70 25.93 20.05
CA ASP A 337 -17.47 25.22 19.71
C ASP A 337 -17.03 25.44 18.26
N THR A 338 -17.94 25.85 17.37
CA THR A 338 -17.69 25.93 15.91
C THR A 338 -17.11 24.64 15.33
N ALA A 339 -17.55 23.49 15.88
CA ALA A 339 -16.96 22.16 15.65
C ALA A 339 -16.88 21.73 14.18
N PHE A 340 -17.78 22.23 13.32
CA PHE A 340 -17.94 21.84 11.91
C PHE A 340 -17.51 22.97 10.97
N ALA A 341 -16.49 23.74 11.35
CA ALA A 341 -15.87 24.74 10.49
C ALA A 341 -14.59 24.17 9.89
N ASP A 342 -14.52 24.13 8.56
CA ASP A 342 -13.34 23.78 7.73
C ASP A 342 -12.08 24.46 8.29
N ALA A 343 -11.29 23.70 9.05
CA ALA A 343 -10.14 24.16 9.80
C ALA A 343 -8.89 24.09 8.93
N THR A 344 -8.82 23.08 8.08
CA THR A 344 -7.78 22.94 7.06
C THR A 344 -7.97 23.96 5.94
N GLY A 345 -9.18 24.42 5.63
CA GLY A 345 -9.44 25.34 4.52
C GLY A 345 -9.23 24.69 3.14
N ASP A 346 -9.41 23.38 3.03
CA ASP A 346 -9.30 22.63 1.79
C ASP A 346 -10.64 22.54 1.01
N GLY A 347 -11.73 23.06 1.61
CA GLY A 347 -13.07 23.10 1.04
C GLY A 347 -13.92 21.87 1.38
N TYR A 348 -13.41 20.96 2.19
CA TYR A 348 -14.10 19.81 2.75
C TYR A 348 -14.31 20.02 4.25
N LEU A 349 -15.19 19.21 4.81
CA LEU A 349 -15.34 19.01 6.25
C LEU A 349 -15.16 17.52 6.51
N ASP A 350 -14.18 17.19 7.34
CA ASP A 350 -13.90 15.82 7.75
C ASP A 350 -13.59 15.68 9.25
N GLU A 351 -13.23 14.47 9.69
CA GLU A 351 -12.92 14.21 11.10
C GLU A 351 -11.67 14.97 11.57
N PHE A 352 -10.73 15.29 10.69
CA PHE A 352 -9.50 16.00 11.03
C PHE A 352 -9.76 17.48 11.28
N ASP A 353 -10.69 18.10 10.53
CA ASP A 353 -11.16 19.45 10.84
C ASP A 353 -11.77 19.53 12.24
N ILE A 354 -12.61 18.55 12.58
CA ILE A 354 -13.27 18.46 13.90
C ILE A 354 -12.23 18.25 15.00
N PHE A 355 -11.23 17.40 14.75
CA PHE A 355 -10.10 17.17 15.64
C PHE A 355 -9.29 18.45 15.88
N ILE A 356 -8.90 19.18 14.83
CA ILE A 356 -8.18 20.45 14.98
C ILE A 356 -9.00 21.43 15.80
N ARG A 357 -10.31 21.58 15.49
CA ARG A 357 -11.21 22.48 16.24
C ARG A 357 -11.35 22.10 17.71
N HIS A 358 -11.22 20.83 18.04
CA HIS A 358 -11.31 20.35 19.42
C HIS A 358 -10.05 20.69 20.22
N PHE A 359 -8.85 20.49 19.66
CA PHE A 359 -7.58 20.66 20.38
C PHE A 359 -6.90 22.02 20.18
N ASP A 360 -7.26 22.80 19.16
CA ASP A 360 -6.74 24.15 18.94
C ASP A 360 -7.27 25.12 20.01
N THR A 361 -6.54 25.22 21.12
CA THR A 361 -6.93 26.05 22.26
C THR A 361 -6.67 27.54 22.04
N ASN A 362 -5.82 27.87 21.06
CA ASN A 362 -5.30 29.22 20.87
C ASN A 362 -5.91 29.94 19.64
N GLY A 363 -6.60 29.21 18.78
CA GLY A 363 -7.36 29.69 17.63
C GLY A 363 -6.52 29.98 16.40
N ASP A 364 -5.34 29.35 16.25
CA ASP A 364 -4.47 29.50 15.08
C ASP A 364 -4.69 28.45 13.98
N ASN A 365 -5.68 27.57 14.17
CA ASN A 365 -6.01 26.39 13.35
C ASN A 365 -4.85 25.39 13.27
N ARG A 366 -4.10 25.26 14.36
CA ARG A 366 -3.03 24.27 14.51
C ARG A 366 -3.19 23.57 15.84
N VAL A 367 -2.74 22.32 15.89
CA VAL A 367 -2.60 21.60 17.15
C VAL A 367 -1.13 21.36 17.40
N THR A 368 -0.60 22.00 18.44
CA THR A 368 0.79 21.80 18.86
C THR A 368 0.96 20.43 19.51
N LEU A 369 1.97 19.67 19.07
CA LEU A 369 2.27 18.35 19.61
C LEU A 369 2.78 18.39 21.06
N SER A 370 2.95 17.20 21.65
CA SER A 370 3.46 17.06 23.02
C SER A 370 4.85 17.67 23.19
N ALA A 371 5.22 17.98 24.44
CA ALA A 371 6.51 18.60 24.75
C ALA A 371 7.71 17.75 24.27
N ALA A 372 7.54 16.42 24.21
CA ALA A 372 8.57 15.50 23.70
C ALA A 372 8.70 15.60 22.18
N LEU A 373 7.58 15.66 21.45
CA LEU A 373 7.57 15.66 20.00
C LEU A 373 7.94 17.01 19.36
N ILE A 374 7.78 18.12 20.09
CA ILE A 374 8.20 19.44 19.59
C ILE A 374 9.70 19.74 19.82
N ALA A 375 10.41 18.92 20.60
CA ALA A 375 11.84 19.11 20.82
C ALA A 375 12.60 18.98 19.49
N GLY A 376 13.46 19.95 19.17
CA GLY A 376 14.21 19.99 17.89
C GLY A 376 13.39 20.37 16.64
N THR A 377 12.08 20.58 16.76
CA THR A 377 11.20 20.96 15.64
C THR A 377 10.96 22.48 15.56
N PRO A 378 10.43 23.01 14.44
CA PRO A 378 10.03 24.42 14.34
C PRO A 378 9.04 24.84 15.42
N ALA A 379 8.12 23.96 15.84
CA ALA A 379 7.20 24.22 16.94
C ALA A 379 7.93 24.45 18.28
N GLY A 380 8.96 23.65 18.57
CA GLY A 380 9.81 23.84 19.74
C GLY A 380 10.61 25.14 19.69
N ASP A 381 11.16 25.48 18.52
CA ASP A 381 11.87 26.75 18.31
C ASP A 381 10.97 27.98 18.49
N ALA A 382 9.70 27.84 18.11
CA ALA A 382 8.66 28.84 18.33
C ALA A 382 8.20 28.92 19.80
N MET A 383 8.62 27.98 20.65
CA MET A 383 8.15 27.82 22.03
C MET A 383 6.63 27.68 22.12
N SER A 384 6.04 26.96 21.16
CA SER A 384 4.60 26.68 21.15
C SER A 384 4.21 25.85 22.38
N THR A 385 2.98 26.07 22.86
CA THR A 385 2.45 25.37 24.03
C THR A 385 1.77 24.09 23.55
N PRO A 386 2.11 22.90 24.09
CA PRO A 386 1.45 21.66 23.71
C PRO A 386 -0.07 21.71 23.90
N GLU A 387 -0.80 21.20 22.91
CA GLU A 387 -2.26 21.20 22.85
C GLU A 387 -2.83 19.79 22.79
N PHE A 388 -2.15 18.85 22.12
CA PHE A 388 -2.55 17.44 22.10
C PHE A 388 -2.03 16.68 23.33
N VAL A 389 -2.45 17.14 24.50
CA VAL A 389 -2.08 16.61 25.81
C VAL A 389 -3.29 16.53 26.72
N ASP A 390 -3.29 15.60 27.66
CA ASP A 390 -4.35 15.46 28.64
C ASP A 390 -4.32 16.60 29.67
N SER A 391 -5.30 16.62 30.59
CA SER A 391 -5.39 17.62 31.66
C SER A 391 -4.19 17.67 32.61
N SER A 392 -3.33 16.64 32.60
CA SER A 392 -2.09 16.55 33.38
C SER A 392 -0.84 16.95 32.59
N GLY A 393 -1.00 17.28 31.31
CA GLY A 393 0.07 17.63 30.37
C GLY A 393 0.83 16.42 29.85
N GLN A 394 0.29 15.21 29.98
CA GLN A 394 0.85 14.01 29.35
C GLN A 394 0.33 13.89 27.91
N PRO A 395 1.12 13.32 26.98
CA PRO A 395 0.65 13.08 25.62
C PRO A 395 -0.59 12.16 25.62
N ILE A 396 -1.54 12.47 24.74
CA ILE A 396 -2.75 11.65 24.56
C ILE A 396 -2.44 10.45 23.65
N ASP A 397 -1.90 10.72 22.45
CA ASP A 397 -1.45 9.71 21.50
C ASP A 397 -0.32 10.27 20.62
N ASP A 398 0.92 10.11 21.07
CA ASP A 398 2.10 10.59 20.32
C ASP A 398 2.30 9.81 19.01
N ASP A 399 1.87 8.54 18.92
CA ASP A 399 2.05 7.74 17.71
C ASP A 399 1.12 8.20 16.59
N LEU A 400 -0.13 8.54 16.90
CA LEU A 400 -1.07 9.18 15.97
C LEU A 400 -0.53 10.52 15.48
N ALA A 401 -0.04 11.36 16.40
CA ALA A 401 0.58 12.63 16.06
C ALA A 401 1.74 12.46 15.05
N LEU A 402 2.63 11.49 15.31
CA LEU A 402 3.75 11.21 14.41
C LEU A 402 3.31 10.58 13.07
N LEU A 403 2.21 9.81 13.06
CA LEU A 403 1.63 9.24 11.84
C LEU A 403 1.17 10.36 10.91
N ILE A 404 0.50 11.39 11.46
CA ILE A 404 -0.05 12.54 10.73
C ILE A 404 1.06 13.51 10.31
N ASP A 405 1.86 14.03 11.25
CA ASP A 405 2.92 15.02 10.97
C ASP A 405 4.01 14.44 10.05
N GLY A 406 4.34 13.15 10.24
CA GLY A 406 5.29 12.46 9.38
C GLY A 406 4.73 12.02 8.03
N ARG A 407 3.45 12.30 7.72
CA ARG A 407 2.77 11.82 6.51
C ARG A 407 3.38 12.49 5.27
N ARG A 408 3.56 11.69 4.20
CA ARG A 408 4.18 12.08 2.92
C ARG A 408 5.48 12.88 3.08
N PRO A 409 6.63 12.19 3.20
CA PRO A 409 7.92 12.87 3.40
C PRO A 409 8.35 13.82 2.28
N ASP A 410 8.02 13.53 1.01
CA ASP A 410 8.39 14.36 -0.16
C ASP A 410 7.29 15.39 -0.48
N ARG A 411 7.09 16.38 0.38
CA ARG A 411 6.01 17.36 0.24
C ARG A 411 6.23 18.31 -0.94
N ASN A 412 7.48 18.60 -1.29
CA ASN A 412 7.82 19.47 -2.42
C ASN A 412 7.94 18.72 -3.76
N ARG A 413 7.87 17.37 -3.75
CA ARG A 413 7.90 16.47 -4.91
C ARG A 413 9.18 16.57 -5.74
N ASN A 414 10.32 16.79 -5.08
CA ASN A 414 11.62 16.88 -5.75
C ASN A 414 12.36 15.53 -5.79
N GLY A 415 11.84 14.49 -5.12
CA GLY A 415 12.43 13.15 -5.05
C GLY A 415 13.51 12.98 -3.99
N ILE A 416 13.76 13.98 -3.14
CA ILE A 416 14.70 13.98 -2.01
C ILE A 416 13.88 14.25 -0.75
N TYR A 417 13.77 13.26 0.11
CA TYR A 417 12.90 13.32 1.28
C TYR A 417 13.41 12.44 2.42
N GLY A 418 12.75 12.53 3.57
CA GLY A 418 13.12 11.79 4.76
C GLY A 418 14.25 12.46 5.53
N TRP A 419 15.12 11.68 6.16
CA TRP A 419 16.18 12.17 7.03
C TRP A 419 17.50 11.42 6.82
N ILE A 420 18.57 12.01 7.34
CA ILE A 420 19.87 11.37 7.42
C ILE A 420 19.94 10.60 8.74
N ASP A 421 19.62 9.31 8.69
CA ASP A 421 19.76 8.38 9.82
C ASP A 421 21.25 8.23 10.19
N THR A 422 21.66 8.93 11.25
CA THR A 422 23.07 9.04 11.65
C THR A 422 23.43 7.95 12.66
N ASN A 423 22.46 7.46 13.43
CA ASN A 423 22.65 6.42 14.44
C ASN A 423 22.24 5.01 13.94
N ASN A 424 21.70 4.91 12.73
CA ASN A 424 21.24 3.70 12.04
C ASN A 424 20.16 2.91 12.80
N ASN A 425 19.26 3.63 13.48
CA ASN A 425 18.13 3.06 14.20
C ASN A 425 16.80 3.15 13.41
N GLN A 426 16.81 3.73 12.20
CA GLN A 426 15.64 3.94 11.34
C GLN A 426 14.51 4.77 11.98
N ARG A 427 14.84 5.54 13.01
CA ARG A 427 13.91 6.41 13.73
C ARG A 427 14.43 7.83 13.68
N PHE A 428 13.64 8.72 13.08
CA PHE A 428 14.01 10.12 12.99
C PHE A 428 14.03 10.80 14.37
N ASP A 429 15.21 11.22 14.80
CA ASP A 429 15.41 12.06 15.99
C ASP A 429 15.70 13.52 15.57
N PRO A 430 14.76 14.47 15.76
CA PRO A 430 14.93 15.85 15.35
C PRO A 430 15.99 16.62 16.14
N GLU A 431 16.46 16.14 17.30
CA GLU A 431 17.54 16.78 18.05
C GLU A 431 18.93 16.40 17.53
N GLU A 432 19.07 15.19 16.98
CA GLU A 432 20.34 14.63 16.53
C GLU A 432 20.49 14.57 15.00
N GLU A 433 19.38 14.51 14.26
CA GLU A 433 19.34 14.21 12.83
C GLU A 433 18.67 15.32 12.03
N ASN A 434 19.06 15.44 10.76
CA ASN A 434 18.53 16.46 9.86
C ASN A 434 17.70 15.84 8.74
N PRO A 435 16.66 16.56 8.26
CA PRO A 435 15.99 16.21 7.01
C PRO A 435 16.98 16.11 5.85
N ALA A 436 16.70 15.23 4.89
CA ALA A 436 17.60 14.94 3.78
C ALA A 436 17.61 16.03 2.69
N ASP A 437 16.61 16.91 2.66
CA ASP A 437 16.24 17.79 1.54
C ASP A 437 16.80 19.23 1.63
N TYR A 438 17.97 19.41 2.25
CA TYR A 438 18.55 20.73 2.50
C TYR A 438 18.87 21.52 1.21
N ASP A 439 18.20 22.66 1.01
CA ASP A 439 18.54 23.63 -0.06
C ASP A 439 19.59 24.63 0.42
N ALA A 440 20.84 24.43 -0.01
CA ALA A 440 21.96 25.31 0.33
C ALA A 440 21.83 26.75 -0.20
N ASN A 441 20.99 27.02 -1.20
CA ASN A 441 20.79 28.37 -1.75
C ASN A 441 19.85 29.21 -0.88
N LEU A 442 18.83 28.56 -0.30
CA LEU A 442 17.81 29.19 0.53
C LEU A 442 18.11 29.03 2.03
N GLY A 443 18.92 28.03 2.41
CA GLY A 443 19.24 27.72 3.79
C GLY A 443 18.07 27.12 4.55
N VAL A 444 17.22 26.36 3.86
CA VAL A 444 15.98 25.76 4.41
C VAL A 444 15.88 24.28 4.00
N TYR A 445 15.03 23.55 4.70
CA TYR A 445 14.58 22.21 4.36
C TYR A 445 13.18 22.36 3.76
N GLY A 446 13.06 22.17 2.44
CA GLY A 446 11.85 22.49 1.69
C GLY A 446 10.61 21.72 2.16
N ASP A 447 10.75 20.44 2.50
CA ASP A 447 9.66 19.59 3.01
C ASP A 447 9.23 19.98 4.41
N ARG A 448 10.18 20.35 5.28
CA ARG A 448 9.90 20.84 6.64
C ARG A 448 9.18 22.20 6.62
N GLU A 449 9.51 23.08 5.68
CA GLU A 449 8.75 24.34 5.46
C GLU A 449 7.33 24.11 4.94
N LEU A 450 7.08 22.93 4.36
CA LEU A 450 5.77 22.46 3.96
C LEU A 450 5.13 21.57 5.03
N GLY A 451 5.62 21.63 6.27
CA GLY A 451 5.04 21.03 7.48
C GLY A 451 5.52 19.62 7.80
N TRP A 452 6.47 19.03 7.07
CA TRP A 452 6.92 17.68 7.41
C TRP A 452 7.70 17.66 8.72
N ARG A 453 7.22 16.88 9.70
CA ARG A 453 7.86 16.70 11.01
C ARG A 453 8.15 18.05 11.69
N ASP A 454 7.18 18.96 11.62
CA ASP A 454 7.34 20.33 12.10
C ASP A 454 6.81 20.56 13.53
N GLY A 455 6.19 19.54 14.12
CA GLY A 455 5.64 19.60 15.48
C GLY A 455 4.27 20.28 15.60
N TYR A 456 3.61 20.56 14.48
CA TYR A 456 2.22 20.97 14.41
C TYR A 456 1.38 19.92 13.65
N LEU A 457 0.12 19.81 14.01
CA LEU A 457 -0.90 19.20 13.15
C LEU A 457 -1.74 20.32 12.57
N ASP A 458 -1.66 20.51 11.25
CA ASP A 458 -2.41 21.54 10.54
C ASP A 458 -2.72 21.15 9.09
N ARG A 459 -3.20 22.11 8.31
CA ARG A 459 -3.52 21.94 6.88
C ARG A 459 -2.36 21.32 6.07
N MET A 460 -1.12 21.57 6.45
CA MET A 460 0.05 21.15 5.70
C MET A 460 0.24 19.63 5.72
N ASP A 461 -0.30 18.92 6.72
CA ASP A 461 -0.19 17.46 6.83
C ASP A 461 -1.10 16.69 5.88
N GLN A 462 -2.10 17.38 5.32
CA GLN A 462 -3.02 16.86 4.30
C GLN A 462 -3.67 15.54 4.70
N TYR A 463 -3.95 15.33 6.00
CA TYR A 463 -4.38 14.04 6.53
C TYR A 463 -5.55 13.42 5.77
N ALA A 464 -5.42 12.13 5.48
CA ALA A 464 -6.50 11.25 5.08
C ALA A 464 -6.20 9.86 5.65
N LYS A 465 -7.25 9.11 6.01
CA LYS A 465 -7.09 7.73 6.48
C LYS A 465 -6.54 6.86 5.34
N VAL A 466 -7.14 7.02 4.16
CA VAL A 466 -6.72 6.42 2.90
C VAL A 466 -6.54 7.52 1.87
N SER A 467 -5.32 7.74 1.39
CA SER A 467 -5.07 8.54 0.18
C SER A 467 -5.01 7.62 -1.02
N GLY A 468 -6.17 7.25 -1.52
CA GLY A 468 -6.41 6.30 -2.60
C GLY A 468 -7.88 5.90 -2.66
N GLY A 469 -8.26 5.16 -3.68
CA GLY A 469 -9.60 4.59 -3.82
C GLY A 469 -9.72 3.21 -3.19
N LEU A 470 -10.93 2.87 -2.75
CA LEU A 470 -11.31 1.53 -2.33
C LEU A 470 -11.99 0.81 -3.50
N ARG A 471 -11.51 -0.40 -3.81
CA ARG A 471 -11.99 -1.24 -4.91
C ARG A 471 -12.49 -2.56 -4.34
N PHE A 472 -13.68 -2.96 -4.74
CA PHE A 472 -14.35 -4.17 -4.24
C PHE A 472 -14.78 -5.07 -5.40
N ARG A 473 -14.53 -6.38 -5.23
CA ARG A 473 -15.09 -7.41 -6.12
C ARG A 473 -16.61 -7.55 -5.95
N VAL A 474 -17.09 -7.51 -4.70
CA VAL A 474 -18.51 -7.58 -4.39
C VAL A 474 -19.29 -6.35 -4.87
N SER A 475 -20.59 -6.51 -5.10
CA SER A 475 -21.49 -5.40 -5.38
C SER A 475 -21.89 -4.68 -4.07
N ALA A 476 -22.08 -3.36 -4.13
CA ALA A 476 -22.58 -2.59 -2.98
C ALA A 476 -23.91 -3.16 -2.44
N SER A 477 -24.81 -3.60 -3.34
CA SER A 477 -26.10 -4.15 -2.93
C SER A 477 -25.98 -5.48 -2.20
N ASP A 478 -25.05 -6.35 -2.59
CA ASP A 478 -24.90 -7.65 -1.93
C ASP A 478 -24.29 -7.47 -0.54
N TRP A 479 -23.28 -6.59 -0.43
CA TRP A 479 -22.72 -6.23 0.88
C TRP A 479 -23.78 -5.61 1.80
N GLU A 480 -24.57 -4.63 1.33
CA GLU A 480 -25.61 -4.00 2.15
C GLU A 480 -26.70 -4.97 2.60
N ASN A 481 -27.05 -5.94 1.75
CA ASN A 481 -28.03 -6.98 2.09
C ASN A 481 -27.48 -7.98 3.13
N GLY A 482 -26.19 -8.30 3.06
CA GLY A 482 -25.53 -9.26 3.94
C GLY A 482 -25.18 -8.68 5.31
N GLN A 483 -24.55 -7.49 5.33
CA GLN A 483 -23.94 -6.92 6.55
C GLN A 483 -24.58 -5.61 7.05
N GLY A 484 -25.43 -4.98 6.25
CA GLY A 484 -26.03 -3.68 6.57
C GLY A 484 -25.29 -2.49 5.93
N PRO A 485 -25.55 -1.26 6.38
CA PRO A 485 -25.09 -0.07 5.68
C PRO A 485 -23.56 0.05 5.60
N ILE A 486 -23.02 0.28 4.39
CA ILE A 486 -21.58 0.36 4.15
C ILE A 486 -20.92 1.52 4.93
N HIS A 487 -21.59 2.66 5.05
CA HIS A 487 -21.07 3.83 5.77
C HIS A 487 -20.85 3.56 7.27
N ASP A 488 -21.47 2.53 7.84
CA ASP A 488 -21.22 2.14 9.23
C ASP A 488 -19.91 1.39 9.41
N ARG A 489 -19.34 0.88 8.31
CA ARG A 489 -18.14 0.05 8.28
C ARG A 489 -16.90 0.78 7.81
N LEU A 490 -17.07 1.84 7.03
CA LEU A 490 -15.97 2.63 6.48
C LEU A 490 -15.90 3.99 7.18
N ARG A 491 -15.03 4.14 8.18
CA ARG A 491 -14.79 5.42 8.89
C ARG A 491 -13.44 6.04 8.51
N GLY A 492 -13.33 7.35 8.70
CA GLY A 492 -12.17 8.15 8.33
C GLY A 492 -12.18 8.61 6.85
N PRO A 493 -11.56 9.77 6.55
CA PRO A 493 -11.56 10.37 5.22
C PRO A 493 -10.81 9.54 4.17
N ILE A 494 -11.42 9.43 2.99
CA ILE A 494 -10.89 8.74 1.81
C ILE A 494 -10.62 9.79 0.72
N ASP A 495 -9.38 9.89 0.28
CA ASP A 495 -8.94 10.89 -0.69
C ASP A 495 -8.31 10.23 -1.93
N PRO A 496 -9.09 9.90 -2.95
CA PRO A 496 -8.56 9.33 -4.20
C PRO A 496 -7.82 10.38 -5.03
N ASP A 497 -6.89 9.94 -5.86
CA ASP A 497 -6.14 10.84 -6.74
C ASP A 497 -7.01 11.35 -7.92
N GLY A 498 -7.03 12.67 -8.14
CA GLY A 498 -7.57 13.27 -9.36
C GLY A 498 -9.09 13.12 -9.54
N GLU A 499 -9.51 12.45 -10.62
CA GLU A 499 -10.93 12.22 -10.98
C GLU A 499 -11.43 10.81 -10.59
N ASP A 500 -10.62 10.04 -9.85
CA ASP A 500 -10.98 8.68 -9.47
C ASP A 500 -12.10 8.65 -8.42
N SER A 501 -13.00 7.67 -8.56
CA SER A 501 -14.05 7.45 -7.56
C SER A 501 -13.44 6.96 -6.25
N PRO A 502 -13.91 7.45 -5.08
CA PRO A 502 -13.48 6.94 -3.77
C PRO A 502 -13.83 5.46 -3.60
N LEU A 503 -15.04 5.05 -4.00
CA LEU A 503 -15.52 3.68 -3.92
C LEU A 503 -15.84 3.14 -5.32
N THR A 504 -15.29 1.98 -5.67
CA THR A 504 -15.63 1.23 -6.89
C THR A 504 -16.01 -0.20 -6.57
N PHE A 505 -17.21 -0.61 -6.94
CA PHE A 505 -17.75 -1.95 -6.74
C PHE A 505 -17.81 -2.74 -8.06
N ASN A 506 -17.88 -4.07 -7.98
CA ASN A 506 -17.84 -4.97 -9.13
C ASN A 506 -16.57 -4.79 -9.98
N ALA A 507 -15.43 -4.55 -9.33
CA ALA A 507 -14.15 -4.47 -10.03
C ALA A 507 -13.80 -5.83 -10.65
N GLY A 508 -13.41 -5.82 -11.93
CA GLY A 508 -12.95 -7.01 -12.65
C GLY A 508 -11.51 -7.38 -12.32
N ASP A 509 -11.06 -8.55 -12.78
CA ASP A 509 -9.68 -9.02 -12.55
C ASP A 509 -8.61 -8.18 -13.26
N ASP A 510 -9.00 -7.28 -14.16
CA ASP A 510 -8.14 -6.29 -14.79
C ASP A 510 -7.83 -5.08 -13.89
N VAL A 511 -8.70 -4.81 -12.91
CA VAL A 511 -8.51 -3.75 -11.89
C VAL A 511 -8.03 -4.35 -10.57
N LEU A 512 -8.64 -5.45 -10.14
CA LEU A 512 -8.28 -6.22 -8.95
C LEU A 512 -7.75 -7.58 -9.37
N PRO A 513 -6.45 -7.75 -9.63
CA PRO A 513 -5.91 -9.03 -10.09
C PRO A 513 -6.19 -10.17 -9.11
N ASP A 514 -6.43 -11.36 -9.66
CA ASP A 514 -6.50 -12.61 -8.91
C ASP A 514 -5.09 -13.07 -8.52
N ILE A 515 -4.78 -13.06 -7.23
CA ILE A 515 -3.44 -13.34 -6.71
C ILE A 515 -3.53 -14.60 -5.87
N ASN A 516 -2.90 -15.67 -6.34
CA ASN A 516 -2.84 -16.93 -5.61
C ASN A 516 -1.37 -17.32 -5.37
N ALA A 517 -1.19 -18.39 -4.59
CA ALA A 517 0.15 -18.84 -4.21
C ALA A 517 1.06 -19.18 -5.41
N SER A 518 0.49 -19.57 -6.56
CA SER A 518 1.27 -19.89 -7.77
C SER A 518 1.67 -18.67 -8.60
N SER A 519 1.13 -17.48 -8.30
CA SER A 519 1.38 -16.25 -9.06
C SER A 519 2.83 -15.76 -9.00
N PHE A 520 3.68 -16.30 -8.12
CA PHE A 520 5.03 -15.80 -7.83
C PHE A 520 6.15 -16.83 -7.98
N ALA A 521 5.84 -18.02 -8.52
CA ALA A 521 6.71 -19.19 -8.45
C ALA A 521 8.14 -18.93 -9.00
N ASP A 522 8.29 -18.13 -10.06
CA ASP A 522 9.61 -17.88 -10.66
C ASP A 522 10.51 -17.06 -9.73
N THR A 523 9.98 -16.01 -9.08
CA THR A 523 10.76 -15.20 -8.13
C THR A 523 10.97 -15.93 -6.81
N GLU A 524 9.97 -16.69 -6.35
CA GLU A 524 10.06 -17.58 -5.18
C GLU A 524 11.20 -18.59 -5.36
N ASN A 525 11.23 -19.31 -6.49
CA ASN A 525 12.28 -20.28 -6.79
C ASN A 525 13.67 -19.64 -6.85
N ALA A 526 13.78 -18.43 -7.41
CA ALA A 526 15.06 -17.71 -7.46
C ALA A 526 15.58 -17.35 -6.05
N LEU A 527 14.71 -16.91 -5.15
CA LEU A 527 15.08 -16.66 -3.75
C LEU A 527 15.41 -17.95 -3.01
N MET A 528 14.67 -19.04 -3.24
CA MET A 528 14.98 -20.35 -2.65
C MET A 528 16.34 -20.87 -3.12
N ASP A 529 16.65 -20.73 -4.41
CA ASP A 529 17.94 -21.12 -4.99
C ASP A 529 19.09 -20.26 -4.43
N ALA A 530 18.84 -18.98 -4.12
CA ALA A 530 19.80 -18.08 -3.49
C ALA A 530 20.07 -18.42 -2.00
N ALA A 531 19.25 -19.26 -1.36
CA ALA A 531 19.53 -19.79 -0.03
C ALA A 531 20.54 -20.97 -0.10
N ASP A 532 21.72 -20.70 -0.67
CA ASP A 532 22.77 -21.65 -1.00
C ASP A 532 23.92 -21.75 0.04
N GLY A 533 23.70 -21.19 1.22
CA GLY A 533 24.66 -21.14 2.31
C GLY A 533 25.00 -22.51 2.91
N SER A 534 25.88 -22.51 3.91
CA SER A 534 26.18 -23.74 4.65
C SER A 534 24.92 -24.29 5.34
N PRO A 535 24.78 -25.61 5.53
CA PRO A 535 23.60 -26.17 6.20
C PRO A 535 23.35 -25.52 7.57
N PHE A 536 22.07 -25.29 7.93
CA PHE A 536 21.67 -24.57 9.14
C PHE A 536 22.44 -24.97 10.39
N TRP A 537 22.43 -26.27 10.73
CA TRP A 537 23.11 -26.79 11.93
C TRP A 537 24.63 -26.67 11.87
N GLN A 538 25.23 -26.62 10.67
CA GLN A 538 26.66 -26.34 10.52
C GLN A 538 26.94 -24.88 10.88
N GLN A 539 26.10 -23.93 10.43
CA GLN A 539 26.24 -22.51 10.79
C GLN A 539 26.12 -22.30 12.31
N VAL A 540 25.20 -23.01 12.97
CA VAL A 540 25.06 -22.99 14.44
C VAL A 540 26.32 -23.54 15.11
N ALA A 541 26.79 -24.72 14.71
CA ALA A 541 27.96 -25.36 15.30
C ALA A 541 29.24 -24.51 15.14
N ASP A 542 29.43 -23.90 13.98
CA ASP A 542 30.59 -23.06 13.69
C ASP A 542 30.61 -21.82 14.60
N GLN A 543 29.45 -21.20 14.85
CA GLN A 543 29.34 -20.00 15.70
C GLN A 543 29.52 -20.31 17.20
N LEU A 544 29.08 -21.49 17.64
CA LEU A 544 29.32 -21.98 19.00
C LEU A 544 30.72 -22.60 19.19
N GLY A 545 31.51 -22.72 18.12
CA GLY A 545 32.84 -23.33 18.16
C GLY A 545 32.82 -24.83 18.50
N THR A 546 31.76 -25.53 18.10
CA THR A 546 31.52 -26.95 18.40
C THR A 546 31.29 -27.78 17.11
N THR A 547 30.84 -29.03 17.24
CA THR A 547 30.42 -29.88 16.12
C THR A 547 28.92 -30.12 16.18
N ILE A 548 28.30 -30.44 15.04
CA ILE A 548 26.87 -30.79 14.96
C ILE A 548 26.53 -31.95 15.92
N GLU A 549 27.41 -32.94 16.03
CA GLU A 549 27.21 -34.10 16.93
C GLU A 549 27.06 -33.69 18.40
N ASN A 550 27.77 -32.64 18.84
CA ASN A 550 27.69 -32.16 20.22
C ASN A 550 26.41 -31.36 20.50
N LEU A 551 25.76 -30.79 19.46
CA LEU A 551 24.53 -30.02 19.64
C LEU A 551 23.35 -30.88 20.12
N ALA A 552 23.36 -32.17 19.80
CA ALA A 552 22.31 -33.10 20.21
C ALA A 552 22.26 -33.35 21.73
N THR A 553 23.36 -33.05 22.44
CA THR A 553 23.45 -33.17 23.91
C THR A 553 23.81 -31.84 24.56
N TRP A 554 23.54 -30.72 23.88
CA TRP A 554 23.86 -29.39 24.39
C TRP A 554 23.03 -29.09 25.64
N GLU A 555 23.66 -28.50 26.65
CA GLU A 555 23.02 -28.02 27.86
C GLU A 555 23.25 -26.51 28.04
N LEU A 556 22.45 -25.85 28.89
CA LEU A 556 22.57 -24.41 29.12
C LEU A 556 23.98 -24.00 29.62
N ASP A 557 24.65 -24.86 30.38
CA ASP A 557 26.00 -24.65 30.91
C ASP A 557 27.09 -24.73 29.82
N ASP A 558 26.78 -25.24 28.62
CA ASP A 558 27.70 -25.27 27.48
C ASP A 558 27.75 -23.91 26.74
N ASN A 559 26.75 -23.05 26.95
CA ASN A 559 26.74 -21.72 26.36
C ASN A 559 27.85 -20.82 26.92
N PRO A 560 28.35 -19.86 26.12
CA PRO A 560 29.25 -18.83 26.65
C PRO A 560 28.61 -18.06 27.81
N THR A 561 29.44 -17.62 28.76
CA THR A 561 28.98 -16.79 29.90
C THR A 561 28.76 -15.31 29.56
N ASP A 562 29.01 -14.93 28.31
CA ASP A 562 28.85 -13.58 27.79
C ASP A 562 27.48 -13.51 27.10
N ASP A 563 26.58 -12.67 27.61
CA ASP A 563 25.18 -12.61 27.16
C ASP A 563 25.06 -12.05 25.71
N GLU A 564 26.10 -11.42 25.19
CA GLU A 564 26.19 -10.93 23.81
C GLU A 564 26.80 -11.96 22.84
N ALA A 565 27.33 -13.08 23.35
CA ALA A 565 27.89 -14.14 22.52
C ALA A 565 26.79 -15.04 21.93
N PRO A 566 27.07 -15.75 20.82
CA PRO A 566 26.15 -16.75 20.28
C PRO A 566 25.77 -17.79 21.34
N ALA A 567 24.46 -18.04 21.50
CA ALA A 567 23.95 -19.02 22.46
C ALA A 567 22.79 -19.85 21.88
N PHE A 568 22.66 -21.07 22.38
CA PHE A 568 21.66 -22.04 21.93
C PHE A 568 20.94 -22.67 23.13
N ILE A 569 19.61 -22.65 23.12
CA ILE A 569 18.75 -23.36 24.05
C ILE A 569 18.05 -24.49 23.27
N PRO A 570 18.38 -25.76 23.50
CA PRO A 570 17.84 -26.86 22.72
C PRO A 570 16.45 -27.30 23.19
N VAL A 571 15.74 -27.95 22.28
CA VAL A 571 14.62 -28.84 22.59
C VAL A 571 15.08 -30.24 22.25
N TRP A 572 15.04 -31.15 23.23
CA TRP A 572 15.47 -32.53 23.05
C TRP A 572 14.35 -33.36 22.42
N GLU A 573 14.75 -34.42 21.70
CA GLU A 573 13.78 -35.38 21.17
C GLU A 573 13.00 -36.04 22.32
N ASP A 574 11.73 -36.34 22.05
CA ASP A 574 10.86 -37.13 22.91
C ASP A 574 11.25 -38.62 22.78
N ALA A 575 12.13 -39.10 23.67
CA ALA A 575 12.70 -40.44 23.58
C ALA A 575 11.83 -41.49 24.27
N ASP A 576 11.02 -41.09 25.26
CA ASP A 576 10.09 -41.97 25.97
C ASP A 576 8.66 -41.97 25.41
N LEU A 577 8.42 -41.14 24.39
CA LEU A 577 7.20 -41.06 23.60
C LEU A 577 5.97 -40.61 24.40
N ASP A 578 6.18 -39.77 25.41
CA ASP A 578 5.12 -39.21 26.25
C ASP A 578 4.44 -37.96 25.63
N GLY A 579 4.97 -37.48 24.49
CA GLY A 579 4.50 -36.31 23.77
C GLY A 579 5.15 -34.99 24.22
N LEU A 580 6.13 -35.06 25.12
CA LEU A 580 6.90 -33.91 25.60
C LEU A 580 8.39 -34.07 25.25
N PRO A 581 9.12 -32.95 25.10
CA PRO A 581 10.58 -33.02 25.03
C PRO A 581 11.16 -33.61 26.33
N ASP A 582 12.22 -34.43 26.22
CA ASP A 582 12.93 -35.00 27.38
C ASP A 582 13.48 -33.92 28.34
N ASN A 583 13.71 -32.70 27.83
CA ASN A 583 14.13 -31.54 28.62
C ASN A 583 13.00 -30.54 28.93
N SER A 584 11.72 -30.96 28.85
CA SER A 584 10.53 -30.14 29.13
C SER A 584 10.54 -29.41 30.47
N ALA A 585 11.32 -29.88 31.45
CA ALA A 585 11.49 -29.22 32.75
C ALA A 585 12.13 -27.81 32.66
N TRP A 586 12.87 -27.52 31.60
CA TRP A 586 13.55 -26.23 31.39
C TRP A 586 13.61 -25.76 29.94
N ALA A 587 13.16 -26.57 28.97
CA ALA A 587 13.03 -26.15 27.58
C ALA A 587 12.13 -24.91 27.46
N TYR A 588 12.47 -24.02 26.52
CA TYR A 588 11.67 -22.85 26.27
C TYR A 588 10.38 -23.23 25.53
N TRP A 589 9.27 -22.61 25.93
CA TRP A 589 7.98 -22.74 25.26
C TRP A 589 7.24 -21.41 25.28
N GLU A 590 6.34 -21.24 24.32
CA GLU A 590 5.42 -20.11 24.29
C GLU A 590 4.12 -20.47 23.58
N GLN A 591 3.07 -19.70 23.89
CA GLN A 591 1.80 -19.76 23.19
C GLN A 591 1.93 -19.18 21.78
N SER A 592 1.15 -19.71 20.84
CA SER A 592 1.07 -19.21 19.46
C SER A 592 -0.40 -18.92 19.09
N PRO A 593 -0.72 -17.71 18.60
CA PRO A 593 0.19 -16.58 18.39
C PRO A 593 0.78 -16.03 19.70
N TYR A 594 2.04 -15.59 19.65
CA TYR A 594 2.73 -15.04 20.83
C TYR A 594 1.97 -13.85 21.44
N ASN A 595 1.78 -13.89 22.77
CA ASN A 595 1.08 -12.87 23.56
C ASN A 595 -0.40 -12.65 23.16
N SER A 596 -1.03 -13.59 22.45
CA SER A 596 -2.46 -13.52 22.14
C SER A 596 -3.32 -13.97 23.34
N PRO A 597 -4.42 -13.27 23.66
CA PRO A 597 -5.40 -13.71 24.65
C PRO A 597 -6.15 -14.99 24.24
N ALA A 598 -6.16 -15.34 22.94
CA ALA A 598 -6.87 -16.48 22.38
C ALA A 598 -5.94 -17.34 21.51
N TYR A 599 -4.84 -17.81 22.11
CA TYR A 599 -3.86 -18.67 21.42
C TYR A 599 -4.46 -20.02 20.99
N SER A 600 -3.94 -20.57 19.89
CA SER A 600 -4.42 -21.81 19.28
C SER A 600 -3.59 -23.05 19.65
N ASP A 601 -2.31 -22.87 20.00
CA ASP A 601 -1.39 -23.95 20.37
C ASP A 601 -0.23 -23.43 21.23
N ILE A 602 0.56 -24.36 21.78
CA ILE A 602 1.81 -24.10 22.50
C ILE A 602 2.97 -24.82 21.82
N TYR A 603 4.04 -24.08 21.55
CA TYR A 603 5.26 -24.58 20.90
C TYR A 603 6.41 -24.65 21.89
N TRP A 604 7.06 -25.82 21.95
CA TRP A 604 8.41 -25.94 22.48
C TRP A 604 9.37 -25.48 21.40
N ARG A 605 10.21 -24.48 21.69
CA ARG A 605 11.05 -23.84 20.67
C ARG A 605 12.53 -23.95 21.02
N PRO A 606 13.38 -24.45 20.12
CA PRO A 606 14.80 -24.18 20.23
C PRO A 606 15.03 -22.67 20.08
N VAL A 607 15.87 -22.09 20.96
CA VAL A 607 16.18 -20.65 20.94
C VAL A 607 17.60 -20.46 20.44
N PHE A 608 17.75 -19.61 19.43
CA PHE A 608 19.04 -19.19 18.88
C PHE A 608 19.23 -17.71 19.18
N ARG A 609 20.36 -17.35 19.81
CA ARG A 609 20.66 -15.97 20.23
C ARG A 609 21.95 -15.46 19.60
N ASN A 610 21.95 -14.19 19.20
CA ASN A 610 23.16 -13.47 18.76
C ASN A 610 23.91 -14.18 17.62
N MET A 611 23.19 -14.85 16.72
CA MET A 611 23.76 -15.61 15.59
C MET A 611 23.56 -14.90 14.26
N VAL A 612 24.51 -15.08 13.36
CA VAL A 612 24.43 -14.65 11.96
C VAL A 612 24.19 -15.87 11.08
N PHE A 613 23.12 -15.85 10.31
CA PHE A 613 22.79 -16.85 9.31
C PHE A 613 22.90 -16.25 7.91
N ARG A 614 23.63 -16.90 7.01
CA ARG A 614 23.83 -16.42 5.63
C ARG A 614 23.27 -17.41 4.63
N ASN A 615 22.48 -16.91 3.67
CA ASN A 615 21.85 -17.69 2.59
C ASN A 615 21.24 -18.99 3.15
N VAL A 616 20.48 -18.89 4.24
CA VAL A 616 20.20 -20.03 5.11
C VAL A 616 18.92 -20.73 4.71
N GLN A 617 18.92 -22.07 4.79
CA GLN A 617 17.71 -22.87 4.72
C GLN A 617 17.33 -23.33 6.13
N ILE A 618 16.25 -22.77 6.67
CA ILE A 618 15.71 -23.18 7.96
C ILE A 618 15.01 -24.53 7.79
N PRO A 619 15.43 -25.58 8.52
CA PRO A 619 14.86 -26.92 8.37
C PRO A 619 13.36 -26.96 8.69
N MET A 620 12.65 -27.83 7.98
CA MET A 620 11.27 -28.17 8.28
C MET A 620 11.16 -28.71 9.71
N GLY A 621 10.16 -28.24 10.46
CA GLY A 621 9.88 -28.71 11.82
C GLY A 621 10.72 -28.09 12.93
N LEU A 622 11.54 -27.07 12.62
CA LEU A 622 12.40 -26.45 13.62
C LEU A 622 11.59 -25.64 14.65
N ASN A 623 10.56 -24.91 14.20
CA ASN A 623 9.68 -24.09 15.03
C ASN A 623 10.41 -23.16 16.03
N ALA A 624 11.55 -22.60 15.61
CA ALA A 624 12.47 -21.87 16.48
C ALA A 624 11.96 -20.50 16.95
N LEU A 625 12.58 -20.04 18.04
CA LEU A 625 12.71 -18.63 18.37
C LEU A 625 14.13 -18.16 17.98
N PHE A 626 14.21 -17.15 17.13
CA PHE A 626 15.46 -16.44 16.85
C PHE A 626 15.43 -15.09 17.56
N GLU A 627 16.39 -14.86 18.46
CA GLU A 627 16.46 -13.67 19.30
C GLU A 627 17.76 -12.94 19.01
N ASN A 628 17.67 -11.67 18.59
CA ASN A 628 18.82 -10.85 18.18
C ASN A 628 19.73 -11.54 17.15
N CYS A 629 19.14 -12.23 16.16
CA CYS A 629 19.87 -12.89 15.09
C CYS A 629 19.89 -12.02 13.82
N SER A 630 20.96 -12.13 13.03
CA SER A 630 21.05 -11.50 11.70
C SER A 630 20.91 -12.52 10.58
N PHE A 631 20.06 -12.23 9.60
CA PHE A 631 19.80 -13.05 8.42
C PHE A 631 20.26 -12.32 7.18
N ILE A 632 21.28 -12.84 6.51
CA ILE A 632 21.98 -12.18 5.41
C ILE A 632 21.69 -12.90 4.09
N GLY A 633 21.26 -12.15 3.08
CA GLY A 633 20.88 -12.67 1.77
C GLY A 633 19.50 -13.30 1.79
N SER A 634 19.35 -14.51 1.23
CA SER A 634 18.06 -15.22 1.22
C SER A 634 17.89 -16.13 2.43
N THR A 635 16.75 -16.02 3.12
CA THR A 635 16.34 -16.93 4.21
C THR A 635 15.18 -17.79 3.75
N TYR A 636 15.41 -19.08 3.54
CA TYR A 636 14.41 -20.02 3.05
C TYR A 636 13.86 -20.88 4.20
N VAL A 637 12.57 -20.71 4.51
CA VAL A 637 11.84 -21.49 5.51
C VAL A 637 11.18 -22.70 4.85
N ARG A 638 11.58 -23.90 5.26
CA ARG A 638 11.10 -25.14 4.66
C ARG A 638 9.81 -25.64 5.31
N SER A 639 8.90 -26.21 4.53
CA SER A 639 7.69 -26.87 5.06
C SER A 639 7.19 -27.98 4.15
N TYR A 640 6.39 -28.88 4.71
CA TYR A 640 5.74 -29.92 3.94
C TYR A 640 4.56 -29.34 3.16
N THR A 641 4.64 -29.40 1.84
CA THR A 641 3.67 -28.73 0.97
C THR A 641 2.33 -29.46 0.88
N ASN A 642 2.30 -30.79 0.99
CA ASN A 642 1.06 -31.57 0.94
C ASN A 642 0.36 -31.67 2.32
N ASN A 643 0.03 -30.52 2.90
CA ASN A 643 -0.63 -30.38 4.21
C ASN A 643 -2.17 -30.41 4.12
N THR A 644 -2.72 -31.23 3.23
CA THR A 644 -4.16 -31.25 2.90
C THR A 644 -5.02 -32.07 3.86
N HIS A 645 -4.40 -32.77 4.81
CA HIS A 645 -5.11 -33.64 5.74
C HIS A 645 -6.00 -32.81 6.70
N PRO A 646 -7.27 -33.18 6.94
CA PRO A 646 -8.20 -32.37 7.75
C PRO A 646 -7.78 -32.22 9.23
N MET A 647 -6.92 -33.13 9.72
CA MET A 647 -6.36 -33.04 11.08
C MET A 647 -4.97 -32.38 11.13
N TRP A 648 -4.51 -31.74 10.05
CA TRP A 648 -3.14 -31.21 9.99
C TRP A 648 -2.85 -30.18 11.10
N THR A 649 -3.83 -29.36 11.47
CA THR A 649 -3.71 -28.33 12.52
C THR A 649 -3.89 -28.87 13.94
N GLU A 650 -4.44 -30.08 14.12
CA GLU A 650 -4.79 -30.65 15.43
C GLU A 650 -3.78 -31.68 15.94
N MET A 651 -3.09 -32.38 15.02
CA MET A 651 -2.10 -33.39 15.38
C MET A 651 -0.85 -32.75 16.01
N GLY A 652 -0.52 -33.12 17.24
CA GLY A 652 0.61 -32.56 18.00
C GLY A 652 0.29 -31.29 18.81
N THR A 653 -0.98 -30.88 18.87
CA THR A 653 -1.39 -29.69 19.63
C THR A 653 -1.18 -29.88 21.13
N ASN A 654 -0.65 -28.85 21.78
CA ASN A 654 -0.44 -28.76 23.22
C ASN A 654 -1.42 -27.75 23.84
N ILE A 655 -1.77 -27.97 25.10
CA ILE A 655 -2.59 -27.08 25.92
C ILE A 655 -1.88 -26.77 27.23
N LEU A 656 -2.28 -25.69 27.89
CA LEU A 656 -1.76 -25.38 29.22
C LEU A 656 -2.46 -26.26 30.26
N GLY A 657 -1.70 -27.16 30.88
CA GLY A 657 -2.19 -28.03 31.94
C GLY A 657 -2.52 -27.26 33.22
N SER A 658 -3.19 -27.93 34.17
CA SER A 658 -3.60 -27.32 35.45
C SER A 658 -2.45 -26.78 36.32
N GLY A 659 -1.22 -27.23 36.05
CA GLY A 659 0.00 -26.78 36.71
C GLY A 659 0.68 -25.58 36.04
N GLY A 660 0.12 -25.02 34.97
CA GLY A 660 0.74 -23.94 34.20
C GLY A 660 1.89 -24.39 33.28
N THR A 661 1.93 -25.68 32.94
CA THR A 661 2.94 -26.27 32.04
C THR A 661 2.27 -26.86 30.80
N PRO A 662 2.94 -26.88 29.63
CA PRO A 662 2.36 -27.47 28.42
C PRO A 662 2.18 -28.98 28.57
N GLU A 663 1.03 -29.49 28.12
CA GLU A 663 0.68 -30.91 28.07
C GLU A 663 0.05 -31.23 26.70
N PRO A 664 0.24 -32.45 26.13
CA PRO A 664 -0.40 -32.82 24.87
C PRO A 664 -1.92 -32.81 25.00
N LYS A 665 -2.61 -32.11 24.07
CA LYS A 665 -4.08 -32.08 23.99
C LYS A 665 -4.65 -33.49 23.81
N TYR A 666 -3.93 -34.30 23.04
CA TYR A 666 -4.28 -35.68 22.71
C TYR A 666 -3.18 -36.61 23.21
N PRO A 667 -3.25 -37.08 24.47
CA PRO A 667 -2.24 -38.00 25.00
C PRO A 667 -2.28 -39.32 24.23
N ARG A 668 -1.10 -39.93 24.05
CA ARG A 668 -0.92 -41.18 23.32
C ARG A 668 -0.21 -42.21 24.18
N TYR A 669 -0.43 -43.48 23.85
CA TYR A 669 0.34 -44.60 24.37
C TYR A 669 1.07 -45.29 23.22
N VAL A 670 2.15 -46.00 23.55
CA VAL A 670 2.96 -46.74 22.60
C VAL A 670 2.33 -48.12 22.39
N TYR A 671 2.13 -48.51 21.13
CA TYR A 671 1.74 -49.87 20.74
C TYR A 671 2.91 -50.53 19.99
N GLY A 672 3.24 -51.75 20.40
CA GLY A 672 4.36 -52.56 19.92
C GLY A 672 5.53 -52.64 20.90
N ASP A 673 5.44 -51.98 22.06
CA ASP A 673 6.42 -52.07 23.14
C ASP A 673 6.17 -53.30 24.04
N ASP A 674 4.96 -53.86 23.99
CA ASP A 674 4.61 -55.13 24.61
C ASP A 674 4.65 -56.34 23.66
N ALA A 675 4.93 -57.53 24.21
CA ALA A 675 5.11 -58.76 23.44
C ALA A 675 3.83 -59.26 22.73
N ASP A 676 2.66 -58.85 23.20
CA ASP A 676 1.35 -59.22 22.63
C ASP A 676 0.88 -58.24 21.53
N GLU A 677 1.57 -57.11 21.35
CA GLU A 677 1.25 -56.06 20.39
C GLU A 677 2.01 -56.26 19.08
N THR A 678 1.46 -57.14 18.25
CA THR A 678 2.11 -57.58 17.00
C THR A 678 1.55 -56.87 15.77
N ALA A 679 2.29 -56.93 14.65
CA ALA A 679 1.82 -56.46 13.34
C ALA A 679 0.48 -57.08 12.89
N ASP A 680 0.18 -58.30 13.34
CA ASP A 680 -1.05 -59.01 12.96
C ASP A 680 -2.32 -58.38 13.57
N ASN A 681 -2.18 -57.63 14.67
CA ASN A 681 -3.29 -56.88 15.29
C ASN A 681 -3.14 -55.35 15.17
N ALA A 682 -2.07 -54.87 14.54
CA ALA A 682 -1.85 -53.46 14.31
C ALA A 682 -2.96 -52.88 13.38
N PRO A 683 -3.26 -51.57 13.49
CA PRO A 683 -4.26 -50.90 12.66
C PRO A 683 -4.13 -51.22 11.17
N ALA A 684 -5.24 -51.61 10.54
CA ALA A 684 -5.23 -52.11 9.17
C ALA A 684 -4.90 -51.02 8.13
N SER A 685 -5.14 -49.74 8.45
CA SER A 685 -4.86 -48.59 7.60
C SER A 685 -3.37 -48.24 7.50
N LEU A 686 -2.54 -48.72 8.42
CA LEU A 686 -1.11 -48.41 8.41
C LEU A 686 -0.34 -49.32 7.42
N PRO A 687 0.68 -48.78 6.71
CA PRO A 687 1.59 -49.59 5.91
C PRO A 687 2.49 -50.47 6.80
N ASP A 688 3.05 -51.55 6.24
CA ASP A 688 3.95 -52.46 6.98
C ASP A 688 5.19 -51.76 7.56
N THR A 689 5.63 -50.65 6.96
CA THR A 689 6.73 -49.82 7.45
C THR A 689 6.40 -49.06 8.74
N ALA A 690 5.11 -48.82 9.01
CA ALA A 690 4.61 -48.13 10.19
C ALA A 690 4.01 -49.09 11.23
N LYS A 691 4.42 -50.37 11.23
CA LYS A 691 3.91 -51.41 12.14
C LYS A 691 5.05 -52.12 12.88
N PRO A 692 4.80 -52.72 14.05
CA PRO A 692 5.80 -53.53 14.74
C PRO A 692 6.21 -54.75 13.90
N PRO A 693 7.50 -55.14 13.87
CA PRO A 693 8.63 -54.57 14.61
C PRO A 693 9.36 -53.45 13.86
N ALA A 694 8.85 -52.99 12.71
CA ALA A 694 9.51 -51.96 11.91
C ALA A 694 9.41 -50.57 12.57
N ALA A 695 8.29 -50.27 13.22
CA ALA A 695 8.08 -49.05 13.99
C ALA A 695 7.09 -49.29 15.15
N TYR A 696 7.23 -48.49 16.21
CA TYR A 696 6.20 -48.34 17.24
C TYR A 696 5.05 -47.48 16.70
N ILE A 697 3.85 -47.67 17.25
CA ILE A 697 2.65 -46.93 16.85
C ILE A 697 2.19 -46.09 18.03
N LEU A 698 2.11 -44.77 17.85
CA LEU A 698 1.55 -43.86 18.87
C LEU A 698 0.03 -43.79 18.73
N MET A 699 -0.69 -44.48 19.60
CA MET A 699 -2.14 -44.58 19.56
C MET A 699 -2.79 -43.72 20.64
N THR A 700 -3.97 -43.18 20.38
CA THR A 700 -4.75 -42.46 21.39
C THR A 700 -4.99 -43.34 22.64
N VAL A 701 -4.81 -42.80 23.85
CA VAL A 701 -4.95 -43.56 25.12
C VAL A 701 -6.29 -44.31 25.19
N PRO A 702 -6.32 -45.58 25.64
CA PRO A 702 -7.56 -46.35 25.71
C PRO A 702 -8.63 -45.66 26.56
N GLY A 703 -9.83 -45.52 26.00
CA GLY A 703 -10.97 -44.84 26.63
C GLY A 703 -11.21 -43.42 26.11
N ASN A 704 -10.25 -42.81 25.42
CA ASN A 704 -10.44 -41.59 24.65
C ASN A 704 -10.99 -41.92 23.25
N THR A 705 -11.60 -40.92 22.59
CA THR A 705 -12.08 -41.07 21.22
C THR A 705 -10.89 -41.14 20.26
N PRO A 706 -10.80 -42.18 19.38
CA PRO A 706 -9.80 -42.24 18.34
C PRO A 706 -9.81 -40.99 17.45
N LEU A 707 -8.64 -40.53 17.02
CA LEU A 707 -8.51 -39.38 16.12
C LEU A 707 -8.54 -39.81 14.65
N ASP A 708 -7.89 -40.92 14.34
CA ASP A 708 -7.82 -41.48 12.98
C ASP A 708 -7.98 -43.02 13.01
N THR A 709 -8.09 -43.65 11.85
CA THR A 709 -8.21 -45.12 11.76
C THR A 709 -6.94 -45.85 12.25
N GLY A 710 -5.80 -45.15 12.34
CA GLY A 710 -4.54 -45.65 12.91
C GLY A 710 -4.55 -45.73 14.44
N ASP A 711 -5.59 -45.24 15.12
CA ASP A 711 -5.78 -45.37 16.57
C ASP A 711 -6.58 -46.62 16.97
N VAL A 712 -7.02 -47.43 16.00
CA VAL A 712 -7.90 -48.58 16.27
C VAL A 712 -7.21 -49.90 15.86
N PRO A 713 -6.90 -50.79 16.82
CA PRO A 713 -6.37 -52.12 16.51
C PRO A 713 -7.35 -52.96 15.68
N GLN A 714 -6.83 -53.94 14.94
CA GLN A 714 -7.62 -54.68 13.96
C GLN A 714 -8.77 -55.49 14.59
N ASP A 715 -8.57 -56.05 15.78
CA ASP A 715 -9.58 -56.79 16.53
C ASP A 715 -10.65 -55.90 17.16
N GLU A 716 -10.37 -54.61 17.35
CA GLU A 716 -11.31 -53.64 17.93
C GLU A 716 -12.22 -52.97 16.89
N ILE A 717 -11.87 -53.00 15.60
CA ILE A 717 -12.66 -52.36 14.52
C ILE A 717 -14.16 -52.75 14.60
N ALA A 718 -14.44 -54.03 14.86
CA ALA A 718 -15.82 -54.52 14.96
C ALA A 718 -16.59 -53.90 16.14
N SER A 719 -15.91 -53.53 17.21
CA SER A 719 -16.48 -52.89 18.41
C SER A 719 -16.89 -51.45 18.14
N TYR A 720 -16.13 -50.72 17.31
CA TYR A 720 -16.47 -49.37 16.86
C TYR A 720 -17.57 -49.36 15.78
N GLY A 721 -17.70 -50.44 15.01
CA GLY A 721 -18.79 -50.61 14.05
C GLY A 721 -18.83 -49.49 13.00
N ALA A 722 -19.97 -48.82 12.85
CA ALA A 722 -20.13 -47.75 11.87
C ALA A 722 -19.30 -46.50 12.19
N SER A 723 -18.94 -46.27 13.46
CA SER A 723 -18.14 -45.12 13.88
C SER A 723 -16.70 -45.19 13.41
N TYR A 724 -16.16 -46.40 13.12
CA TYR A 724 -14.83 -46.53 12.54
C TYR A 724 -14.74 -45.88 11.15
N ASN A 725 -15.78 -46.02 10.34
CA ASN A 725 -15.85 -45.41 9.00
C ASN A 725 -16.01 -43.88 9.05
N LEU A 726 -16.17 -43.31 10.25
CA LEU A 726 -16.24 -41.87 10.50
C LEU A 726 -14.88 -41.28 10.90
N LEU A 727 -13.83 -42.09 11.01
CA LEU A 727 -12.49 -41.61 11.31
C LEU A 727 -11.75 -41.28 10.01
N PRO A 728 -10.95 -40.20 9.97
CA PRO A 728 -10.03 -39.95 8.87
C PRO A 728 -8.94 -41.03 8.81
N GLU A 729 -8.32 -41.18 7.63
CA GLU A 729 -7.14 -42.04 7.47
C GLU A 729 -5.94 -41.44 8.25
N PRO A 730 -4.98 -42.26 8.72
CA PRO A 730 -3.80 -41.75 9.40
C PRO A 730 -2.92 -40.94 8.43
N ILE A 731 -2.25 -39.93 8.96
CA ILE A 731 -1.23 -39.19 8.21
C ILE A 731 0.00 -40.09 8.04
N ILE A 732 0.37 -40.37 6.79
CA ILE A 732 1.57 -41.14 6.45
C ILE A 732 2.50 -40.28 5.61
N ILE A 733 3.72 -40.06 6.11
CA ILE A 733 4.78 -39.34 5.39
C ILE A 733 6.01 -40.24 5.36
N ASP A 734 6.57 -40.45 4.17
CA ASP A 734 7.73 -41.32 3.92
C ASP A 734 7.59 -42.74 4.50
N GLY A 735 6.36 -43.26 4.54
CA GLY A 735 6.05 -44.60 5.06
C GLY A 735 5.95 -44.70 6.58
N ASN A 736 6.07 -43.59 7.31
CA ASN A 736 5.93 -43.51 8.76
C ASN A 736 4.58 -42.87 9.14
N ARG A 737 3.99 -43.33 10.24
CA ARG A 737 2.82 -42.66 10.83
C ARG A 737 3.24 -41.35 11.45
N VAL A 738 2.50 -40.28 11.16
CA VAL A 738 2.70 -38.94 11.71
C VAL A 738 1.57 -38.62 12.67
N THR A 739 1.92 -38.35 13.91
CA THR A 739 0.99 -37.98 14.99
C THR A 739 1.21 -36.58 15.53
N ASP A 740 2.28 -35.92 15.05
CA ASP A 740 2.67 -34.55 15.34
C ASP A 740 3.12 -33.89 14.03
N THR A 741 2.29 -32.99 13.52
CA THR A 741 2.57 -32.25 12.27
C THR A 741 3.49 -31.06 12.48
N LYS A 742 3.79 -30.67 13.73
CA LYS A 742 4.76 -29.60 14.03
C LYS A 742 6.14 -29.95 13.46
N ARG A 743 6.50 -31.23 13.37
CA ARG A 743 7.75 -31.73 12.74
C ARG A 743 7.81 -31.53 11.22
N TYR A 744 6.70 -31.16 10.59
CA TYR A 744 6.55 -31.03 9.13
C TYR A 744 6.13 -29.61 8.70
N SER A 745 5.99 -28.70 9.65
CA SER A 745 5.58 -27.31 9.44
C SER A 745 6.51 -26.38 10.20
N ASN A 746 6.45 -25.09 9.93
CA ASN A 746 7.26 -24.12 10.65
C ASN A 746 6.39 -22.96 11.15
N ASN A 747 6.24 -22.93 12.47
CA ASN A 747 5.77 -21.79 13.24
C ASN A 747 7.01 -21.15 13.87
N ILE A 748 7.49 -20.01 13.36
CA ILE A 748 8.77 -19.40 13.76
C ILE A 748 8.53 -17.98 14.29
N ARG A 749 9.25 -17.61 15.35
CA ARG A 749 9.30 -16.22 15.83
C ARG A 749 10.70 -15.66 15.67
N PHE A 750 10.77 -14.47 15.07
CA PHE A 750 11.94 -13.61 15.02
C PHE A 750 11.72 -12.47 16.01
N HIS A 751 12.65 -12.30 16.95
CA HIS A 751 12.63 -11.27 17.98
C HIS A 751 13.92 -10.47 17.89
N ASP A 752 13.82 -9.15 17.83
CA ASP A 752 14.95 -8.22 17.67
C ASP A 752 15.92 -8.59 16.54
N SER A 753 15.43 -9.24 15.48
CA SER A 753 16.29 -9.81 14.43
C SER A 753 16.55 -8.81 13.30
N LEU A 754 17.71 -8.89 12.66
CA LEU A 754 18.06 -8.06 11.51
C LEU A 754 18.04 -8.89 10.23
N PHE A 755 17.16 -8.57 9.29
CA PHE A 755 17.22 -9.09 7.94
C PHE A 755 17.98 -8.11 7.05
N VAL A 756 19.07 -8.57 6.45
CA VAL A 756 19.77 -7.88 5.35
C VAL A 756 19.54 -8.71 4.10
N GLY A 757 18.38 -8.56 3.47
CA GLY A 757 17.92 -9.41 2.39
C GLY A 757 16.43 -9.75 2.48
N SER A 758 16.05 -10.96 2.05
CA SER A 758 14.66 -11.41 1.93
C SER A 758 14.41 -12.72 2.64
N ILE A 759 13.17 -12.93 3.09
CA ILE A 759 12.68 -14.22 3.57
C ILE A 759 11.71 -14.84 2.56
N VAL A 760 11.86 -16.13 2.30
CA VAL A 760 11.01 -16.93 1.40
C VAL A 760 10.62 -18.24 2.08
N ALA A 761 9.47 -18.83 1.75
CA ALA A 761 9.07 -20.13 2.28
C ALA A 761 8.58 -21.08 1.19
N ASP A 762 8.65 -22.38 1.47
CA ASP A 762 7.90 -23.39 0.70
C ASP A 762 6.42 -23.04 0.72
N THR A 763 5.73 -23.17 -0.41
CA THR A 763 4.28 -22.91 -0.51
C THR A 763 3.44 -24.12 -0.07
N PRO A 764 2.74 -24.09 1.08
CA PRO A 764 1.82 -25.16 1.49
C PRO A 764 0.53 -25.12 0.66
N SER A 765 0.00 -26.30 0.32
CA SER A 765 -1.23 -26.43 -0.48
C SER A 765 -2.44 -25.83 0.23
N ASN A 766 -2.59 -26.08 1.53
CA ASN A 766 -3.65 -25.51 2.35
C ASN A 766 -3.10 -24.44 3.30
N TYR A 767 -3.85 -23.36 3.48
CA TYR A 767 -3.57 -22.42 4.55
C TYR A 767 -3.80 -23.05 5.92
N THR A 768 -2.77 -23.03 6.77
CA THR A 768 -2.77 -23.67 8.09
C THR A 768 -2.06 -22.77 9.10
N GLN A 769 -2.73 -21.67 9.48
CA GLN A 769 -2.21 -20.59 10.31
C GLN A 769 -1.62 -21.03 11.66
N VAL A 770 -2.08 -22.16 12.20
CA VAL A 770 -1.55 -22.67 13.48
C VAL A 770 -0.17 -23.32 13.29
N ARG A 771 0.10 -23.90 12.11
CA ARG A 771 1.28 -24.72 11.81
C ARG A 771 2.33 -23.99 10.99
N ASN A 772 1.92 -23.21 10.00
CA ASN A 772 2.79 -22.41 9.15
C ASN A 772 2.54 -20.92 9.46
N LYS A 773 3.32 -20.38 10.39
CA LYS A 773 3.21 -18.99 10.88
C LYS A 773 4.59 -18.38 11.07
N ILE A 774 4.75 -17.11 10.68
CA ILE A 774 5.96 -16.35 10.97
C ILE A 774 5.59 -15.10 11.76
N GLN A 775 6.25 -14.89 12.90
CA GLN A 775 6.02 -13.74 13.76
C GLN A 775 7.28 -12.87 13.83
N PHE A 776 7.16 -11.58 13.58
CA PHE A 776 8.24 -10.59 13.72
C PHE A 776 7.92 -9.69 14.91
N THR A 777 8.74 -9.72 15.96
CA THR A 777 8.49 -9.05 17.24
C THR A 777 9.69 -8.23 17.69
N GLY A 778 9.49 -7.29 18.61
CA GLY A 778 10.56 -6.40 19.09
C GLY A 778 11.12 -5.50 17.98
N ALA A 779 12.38 -5.09 18.09
CA ALA A 779 13.07 -4.24 17.12
C ALA A 779 13.52 -4.99 15.84
N THR A 780 12.75 -5.99 15.41
CA THR A 780 13.04 -6.75 14.19
C THR A 780 12.91 -5.86 12.96
N ARG A 781 13.91 -5.87 12.06
CA ARG A 781 13.97 -4.92 10.93
C ARG A 781 14.50 -5.56 9.66
N PHE A 782 14.10 -5.00 8.52
CA PHE A 782 14.59 -5.40 7.20
C PHE A 782 15.39 -4.27 6.55
N THR A 783 16.46 -4.65 5.87
CA THR A 783 17.38 -3.75 5.17
C THR A 783 17.92 -4.45 3.93
N THR A 784 18.43 -3.67 2.97
CA THR A 784 19.20 -4.21 1.83
C THR A 784 20.70 -4.13 2.03
N VAL A 785 21.14 -3.34 3.00
CA VAL A 785 22.54 -3.11 3.36
C VAL A 785 22.64 -3.07 4.88
N HIS A 786 23.66 -3.73 5.43
CA HIS A 786 23.86 -3.82 6.87
C HIS A 786 24.05 -2.42 7.48
N PRO A 787 23.25 -2.04 8.49
CA PRO A 787 23.19 -0.66 8.99
C PRO A 787 24.52 -0.17 9.58
N THR A 788 25.24 -1.03 10.30
CA THR A 788 26.49 -0.66 10.98
C THR A 788 27.75 -1.12 10.22
N GLU A 789 27.60 -1.98 9.21
CA GLU A 789 28.72 -2.60 8.48
C GLU A 789 28.44 -2.68 6.96
N PRO A 790 28.17 -1.55 6.29
CA PRO A 790 27.74 -1.54 4.88
C PRO A 790 28.81 -2.05 3.90
N ASP A 791 30.10 -1.94 4.27
CA ASP A 791 31.23 -2.39 3.44
C ASP A 791 31.62 -3.86 3.72
N ASN A 792 30.97 -4.54 4.67
CA ASN A 792 31.29 -5.91 5.04
C ASN A 792 30.53 -6.92 4.15
N ALA A 793 31.20 -7.47 3.15
CA ALA A 793 30.61 -8.44 2.22
C ALA A 793 30.06 -9.72 2.88
N PHE A 794 30.46 -10.05 4.11
CA PHE A 794 29.89 -11.20 4.83
C PHE A 794 28.51 -10.88 5.43
N LEU A 795 28.28 -9.62 5.79
CA LEU A 795 27.04 -9.14 6.40
C LEU A 795 26.11 -8.46 5.39
N ASN A 796 26.40 -8.56 4.10
CA ASN A 796 25.58 -8.01 3.03
C ASN A 796 25.29 -9.09 1.97
N PRO A 797 24.13 -9.02 1.29
CA PRO A 797 23.78 -9.95 0.22
C PRO A 797 24.80 -9.99 -0.92
N ASP A 798 24.82 -11.10 -1.64
CA ASP A 798 25.60 -11.23 -2.86
C ASP A 798 24.99 -10.38 -3.99
N GLU A 799 25.83 -9.72 -4.79
CA GLU A 799 25.41 -8.80 -5.86
C GLU A 799 24.50 -9.49 -6.91
N ALA A 800 24.66 -10.81 -7.09
CA ALA A 800 23.87 -11.61 -8.02
C ALA A 800 22.41 -11.81 -7.55
N ASP A 801 22.16 -11.77 -6.24
CA ASP A 801 20.83 -12.03 -5.66
C ASP A 801 20.06 -10.73 -5.41
N MET A 802 20.75 -9.59 -5.38
CA MET A 802 20.16 -8.25 -5.22
C MET A 802 18.98 -7.97 -6.16
N PRO A 803 19.02 -8.34 -7.46
CA PRO A 803 17.86 -8.24 -8.35
C PRO A 803 16.56 -8.82 -7.77
N HIS A 804 16.63 -9.99 -7.12
CA HIS A 804 15.49 -10.69 -6.55
C HIS A 804 15.15 -10.14 -5.16
N ILE A 805 16.15 -9.82 -4.33
CA ILE A 805 15.96 -9.25 -3.00
C ILE A 805 15.22 -7.90 -3.07
N LEU A 806 15.54 -7.06 -4.06
CA LEU A 806 14.88 -5.77 -4.25
C LEU A 806 13.44 -5.88 -4.74
N SER A 807 12.99 -7.05 -5.20
CA SER A 807 11.59 -7.26 -5.57
C SER A 807 10.67 -7.43 -4.37
N SER A 808 11.18 -7.99 -3.27
CA SER A 808 10.38 -8.34 -2.10
C SER A 808 11.26 -8.56 -0.87
N SER A 809 10.89 -7.94 0.26
CA SER A 809 11.45 -8.29 1.56
C SER A 809 10.93 -9.64 2.08
N MET A 810 9.77 -10.10 1.60
CA MET A 810 9.03 -11.23 2.15
C MET A 810 8.15 -11.94 1.11
N MET A 811 8.42 -13.23 0.89
CA MET A 811 7.65 -14.13 0.03
C MET A 811 7.17 -15.38 0.78
N LEU A 812 6.02 -15.25 1.44
CA LEU A 812 5.45 -16.28 2.32
C LEU A 812 4.01 -16.67 1.91
N PRO A 813 3.77 -17.09 0.66
CA PRO A 813 2.43 -17.45 0.20
C PRO A 813 1.83 -18.55 1.07
N ASN A 814 0.54 -18.43 1.39
CA ASN A 814 -0.20 -19.36 2.26
C ASN A 814 0.37 -19.54 3.69
N TYR A 815 1.27 -18.67 4.15
CA TYR A 815 1.63 -18.56 5.56
C TYR A 815 0.79 -17.47 6.26
N SER A 816 0.57 -17.67 7.55
CA SER A 816 0.13 -16.60 8.45
C SER A 816 1.35 -15.77 8.86
N VAL A 817 1.27 -14.45 8.77
CA VAL A 817 2.34 -13.54 9.18
C VAL A 817 1.81 -12.56 10.21
N ASP A 818 2.48 -12.48 11.36
CA ASP A 818 2.18 -11.47 12.38
C ASP A 818 3.37 -10.53 12.51
N ILE A 819 3.11 -9.23 12.39
CA ILE A 819 4.04 -8.16 12.70
C ILE A 819 3.60 -7.55 14.03
N GLY A 820 4.50 -7.64 15.00
CA GLY A 820 4.29 -7.22 16.35
C GLY A 820 3.56 -8.20 17.24
N THR A 821 3.04 -7.70 18.35
CA THR A 821 2.29 -8.48 19.34
C THR A 821 0.98 -7.80 19.71
N PHE A 822 0.08 -8.53 20.37
CA PHE A 822 -1.22 -8.04 20.84
C PHE A 822 -1.13 -7.01 21.99
N ASN A 823 0.09 -6.68 22.43
CA ASN A 823 0.40 -5.49 23.20
C ASN A 823 1.83 -5.02 22.86
N SER A 824 1.99 -4.58 21.61
CA SER A 824 3.31 -4.27 21.04
C SER A 824 4.06 -3.26 21.90
N PRO A 825 5.34 -3.50 22.23
CA PRO A 825 6.09 -2.54 23.01
C PRO A 825 6.42 -1.30 22.14
N PRO A 826 6.55 -0.10 22.72
CA PRO A 826 6.71 1.14 21.94
C PRO A 826 8.00 1.22 21.09
N ASP A 827 8.99 0.39 21.40
CA ASP A 827 10.26 0.28 20.68
C ASP A 827 10.22 -0.67 19.48
N GLN A 828 9.19 -1.51 19.35
CA GLN A 828 8.96 -2.31 18.16
C GLN A 828 8.79 -1.38 16.94
N ASP A 829 9.44 -1.71 15.83
CA ASP A 829 9.41 -0.92 14.60
C ASP A 829 9.85 -1.78 13.40
N VAL A 830 8.88 -2.24 12.60
CA VAL A 830 9.16 -3.14 11.47
C VAL A 830 9.00 -2.40 10.15
N HIS A 831 10.08 -2.36 9.36
CA HIS A 831 10.11 -1.69 8.06
C HIS A 831 10.19 -2.74 6.97
N LEU A 832 9.24 -2.76 6.04
CA LEU A 832 9.18 -3.67 4.89
C LEU A 832 9.18 -2.89 3.59
N GLN A 833 9.77 -3.47 2.54
CA GLN A 833 9.80 -2.85 1.21
C GLN A 833 9.61 -3.84 0.05
N GLY A 834 9.09 -3.33 -1.06
CA GLY A 834 8.81 -4.08 -2.29
C GLY A 834 7.43 -4.75 -2.28
N ALA A 835 7.26 -5.78 -3.09
CA ALA A 835 6.04 -6.58 -3.09
C ALA A 835 6.06 -7.54 -1.88
N ILE A 836 5.21 -7.34 -0.88
CA ILE A 836 5.12 -8.18 0.31
C ILE A 836 4.06 -9.25 0.05
N ILE A 837 4.46 -10.53 0.04
CA ILE A 837 3.57 -11.66 -0.22
C ILE A 837 3.39 -12.46 1.06
N ALA A 838 2.15 -12.66 1.48
CA ALA A 838 1.77 -13.53 2.59
C ALA A 838 0.46 -14.26 2.26
N GLY A 839 0.12 -15.35 2.96
CA GLY A 839 -1.23 -15.89 2.91
C GLY A 839 -2.22 -14.90 3.52
N VAL A 840 -1.98 -14.58 4.78
CA VAL A 840 -2.66 -13.53 5.55
C VAL A 840 -1.59 -12.80 6.36
N LEU A 841 -1.73 -11.48 6.51
CA LEU A 841 -0.82 -10.66 7.30
C LEU A 841 -1.60 -9.79 8.29
N ASP A 842 -1.15 -9.87 9.53
CA ASP A 842 -1.56 -9.02 10.63
C ASP A 842 -0.40 -8.10 11.04
N ALA A 843 -0.66 -6.83 11.29
CA ALA A 843 0.32 -5.87 11.80
C ALA A 843 -0.24 -5.07 12.97
N ARG A 844 0.52 -4.99 14.05
CA ARG A 844 0.21 -4.24 15.29
C ARG A 844 1.47 -3.53 15.77
N GLY A 845 1.33 -2.43 16.52
CA GLY A 845 2.46 -1.60 16.95
C GLY A 845 3.01 -0.73 15.82
N ASN A 846 4.32 -0.43 15.83
CA ASN A 846 4.91 0.40 14.77
C ASN A 846 5.32 -0.46 13.57
N THR A 847 4.83 -0.11 12.39
CA THR A 847 5.14 -0.80 11.14
C THR A 847 5.08 0.18 9.97
N GLU A 848 6.10 0.16 9.11
CA GLU A 848 6.11 0.88 7.84
C GLU A 848 6.30 -0.10 6.69
N ILE A 849 5.38 -0.08 5.71
CA ILE A 849 5.44 -0.90 4.50
C ILE A 849 5.52 0.05 3.31
N VAL A 850 6.61 -0.01 2.55
CA VAL A 850 6.83 0.78 1.33
C VAL A 850 6.81 -0.13 0.10
N GLY A 851 5.70 -0.17 -0.61
CA GLY A 851 5.46 -1.06 -1.74
C GLY A 851 4.00 -1.51 -1.80
N THR A 852 3.76 -2.76 -2.17
CA THR A 852 2.40 -3.33 -2.20
C THR A 852 2.33 -4.60 -1.39
N LEU A 853 1.25 -4.76 -0.62
CA LEU A 853 0.92 -5.99 0.08
C LEU A 853 -0.05 -6.85 -0.75
N LEU A 854 0.32 -8.10 -0.99
CA LEU A 854 -0.38 -9.06 -1.85
C LEU A 854 -0.71 -10.32 -1.04
N LEU A 855 -1.96 -10.45 -0.59
CA LEU A 855 -2.38 -11.53 0.30
C LEU A 855 -3.09 -12.66 -0.47
N THR A 856 -2.49 -13.85 -0.43
CA THR A 856 -2.77 -14.96 -1.36
C THR A 856 -3.83 -15.93 -0.89
N PHE A 857 -4.20 -15.92 0.39
CA PHE A 857 -5.15 -16.90 0.91
C PHE A 857 -6.59 -16.44 0.66
N ASP A 858 -7.32 -17.23 -0.12
CA ASP A 858 -8.73 -17.03 -0.44
C ASP A 858 -9.61 -17.97 0.41
N PRO A 859 -10.31 -17.46 1.44
CA PRO A 859 -11.15 -18.29 2.29
C PRO A 859 -12.48 -18.61 1.58
N GLU A 860 -12.60 -19.80 1.01
CA GLU A 860 -13.86 -20.30 0.43
C GLU A 860 -14.58 -21.28 1.37
N HIS A 861 -15.89 -21.07 1.59
CA HIS A 861 -16.65 -21.95 2.47
C HIS A 861 -16.76 -23.37 1.89
N GLY A 862 -16.23 -24.35 2.62
CA GLY A 862 -16.18 -25.72 2.13
C GLY A 862 -14.97 -26.00 1.26
N GLU A 863 -13.91 -25.19 1.32
CA GLU A 863 -12.55 -25.52 0.92
C GLU A 863 -11.62 -25.54 2.15
N GLY A 864 -10.44 -26.14 2.07
CA GLY A 864 -9.54 -26.21 3.24
C GLY A 864 -9.05 -24.81 3.63
N PRO A 865 -9.10 -24.37 4.90
CA PRO A 865 -9.33 -25.06 6.19
C PRO A 865 -10.79 -25.09 6.70
N LEU A 866 -11.77 -24.70 5.89
CA LEU A 866 -13.21 -24.63 6.21
C LEU A 866 -13.97 -25.91 5.83
N GLN A 867 -13.34 -27.07 6.03
CA GLN A 867 -13.91 -28.40 5.80
C GLN A 867 -13.71 -29.31 7.01
N ASP A 868 -14.70 -30.14 7.32
CA ASP A 868 -14.55 -31.23 8.29
C ASP A 868 -13.79 -32.43 7.70
N VAL A 869 -13.59 -33.47 8.52
CA VAL A 869 -12.89 -34.71 8.11
C VAL A 869 -13.54 -35.48 6.96
N PHE A 870 -14.78 -35.16 6.58
CA PHE A 870 -15.49 -35.75 5.44
C PHE A 870 -15.60 -34.82 4.24
N GLY A 871 -14.99 -33.64 4.30
CA GLY A 871 -15.11 -32.61 3.29
C GLY A 871 -16.46 -31.88 3.31
N ASN A 872 -17.22 -31.95 4.41
CA ASN A 872 -18.40 -31.10 4.56
C ASN A 872 -17.95 -29.68 4.95
N PRO A 873 -18.59 -28.63 4.41
CA PRO A 873 -18.29 -27.26 4.79
C PRO A 873 -18.55 -26.99 6.28
N VAL A 874 -17.60 -26.33 6.95
CA VAL A 874 -17.67 -25.90 8.36
C VAL A 874 -16.94 -24.58 8.57
N GLY A 875 -17.22 -23.90 9.68
CA GLY A 875 -16.56 -22.65 10.05
C GLY A 875 -17.16 -21.44 9.35
N ASN A 876 -16.39 -20.35 9.31
CA ASN A 876 -16.80 -19.08 8.74
C ASN A 876 -15.63 -18.49 7.93
N PRO A 877 -15.77 -18.26 6.61
CA PRO A 877 -14.78 -17.55 5.79
C PRO A 877 -14.35 -16.20 6.35
N ALA A 878 -15.27 -15.44 6.93
CA ALA A 878 -15.00 -14.13 7.50
C ALA A 878 -14.15 -14.17 8.79
N GLY A 879 -13.85 -15.37 9.31
CA GLY A 879 -12.91 -15.54 10.42
C GLY A 879 -11.43 -15.45 10.02
N PHE A 880 -11.14 -15.33 8.72
CA PHE A 880 -9.81 -15.02 8.22
C PHE A 880 -9.76 -13.56 7.76
N ASN A 881 -8.87 -12.80 8.37
CA ASN A 881 -8.75 -11.37 8.12
C ASN A 881 -7.27 -10.97 8.07
N ALA A 882 -6.99 -9.92 7.31
CA ALA A 882 -5.73 -9.17 7.37
C ALA A 882 -5.95 -7.94 8.25
N SER A 883 -5.36 -7.95 9.45
CA SER A 883 -5.62 -6.93 10.45
C SER A 883 -4.47 -5.95 10.59
N PHE A 884 -4.73 -4.68 10.32
CA PHE A 884 -3.80 -3.57 10.56
C PHE A 884 -4.33 -2.77 11.73
N GLY A 885 -3.65 -2.83 12.87
CA GLY A 885 -4.08 -2.23 14.12
C GLY A 885 -4.87 -3.21 14.98
N TYR A 886 -5.60 -2.68 15.95
CA TYR A 886 -6.27 -3.49 16.97
C TYR A 886 -7.78 -3.59 16.74
N PHE A 887 -8.27 -4.82 16.78
CA PHE A 887 -9.68 -5.18 16.65
C PHE A 887 -10.05 -6.21 17.71
N GLY A 888 -11.35 -6.37 17.95
CA GLY A 888 -11.88 -7.41 18.82
C GLY A 888 -12.76 -8.41 18.08
N THR A 889 -13.22 -9.41 18.84
CA THR A 889 -14.12 -10.47 18.35
C THR A 889 -15.40 -9.95 17.68
N GLY A 890 -15.87 -8.76 18.07
CA GLY A 890 -17.04 -8.10 17.46
C GLY A 890 -16.86 -7.71 16.00
N ASP A 891 -15.61 -7.51 15.54
CA ASP A 891 -15.29 -7.18 14.15
C ASP A 891 -14.84 -8.42 13.34
N GLY A 892 -14.79 -9.58 13.98
CA GLY A 892 -14.29 -10.83 13.39
C GLY A 892 -12.80 -11.12 13.62
N ASP A 893 -12.08 -10.27 14.37
CA ASP A 893 -10.73 -10.61 14.87
C ASP A 893 -10.86 -11.45 16.16
N TYR A 894 -10.78 -12.77 16.01
CA TYR A 894 -10.95 -13.71 17.11
C TYR A 894 -9.68 -13.93 17.96
N GLU A 895 -8.54 -13.38 17.55
CA GLU A 895 -7.24 -13.57 18.22
C GLU A 895 -6.86 -12.37 19.10
N SER A 896 -7.51 -11.21 18.92
CA SER A 896 -7.20 -9.95 19.61
C SER A 896 -8.29 -9.47 20.57
N ILE A 897 -7.96 -8.46 21.38
CA ILE A 897 -8.90 -7.70 22.21
C ILE A 897 -9.05 -6.31 21.61
N ASP A 898 -10.25 -5.76 21.67
CA ASP A 898 -10.50 -4.36 21.34
C ASP A 898 -9.99 -3.44 22.47
N PRO A 899 -9.02 -2.54 22.21
CA PRO A 899 -8.53 -1.61 23.22
C PRO A 899 -9.60 -0.68 23.79
N GLU A 900 -10.69 -0.44 23.07
CA GLU A 900 -11.81 0.38 23.53
C GLU A 900 -12.57 -0.28 24.70
N ASP A 901 -12.64 -1.61 24.71
CA ASP A 901 -13.30 -2.42 25.75
C ASP A 901 -12.44 -2.61 27.02
N LEU A 902 -11.16 -2.24 26.97
CA LEU A 902 -10.24 -2.43 28.09
C LEU A 902 -10.62 -1.58 29.32
N PRO A 903 -10.56 -2.15 30.53
CA PRO A 903 -10.86 -1.43 31.75
C PRO A 903 -9.74 -0.42 32.09
N ILE A 904 -10.14 0.70 32.68
CA ILE A 904 -9.21 1.68 33.23
C ILE A 904 -8.98 1.37 34.72
N VAL A 905 -7.73 1.08 35.08
CA VAL A 905 -7.28 0.87 36.46
C VAL A 905 -6.21 1.92 36.77
N ASP A 906 -6.42 2.68 37.86
CA ASP A 906 -5.53 3.77 38.28
C ASP A 906 -5.20 4.81 37.18
N GLY A 907 -6.13 5.00 36.23
CA GLY A 907 -6.00 5.99 35.14
C GLY A 907 -5.32 5.46 33.88
N GLN A 908 -4.99 4.18 33.80
CA GLN A 908 -4.43 3.54 32.61
C GLN A 908 -5.30 2.37 32.14
N ARG A 909 -5.42 2.18 30.82
CA ARG A 909 -6.00 0.96 30.25
C ARG A 909 -5.07 -0.22 30.54
N ILE A 910 -5.62 -1.34 30.99
CA ILE A 910 -4.86 -2.56 31.26
C ILE A 910 -5.36 -3.70 30.39
N ILE A 911 -4.44 -4.55 29.94
CA ILE A 911 -4.76 -5.73 29.12
C ILE A 911 -4.92 -7.01 29.93
N GLY A 912 -4.52 -6.99 31.21
CA GLY A 912 -4.57 -8.13 32.10
C GLY A 912 -3.62 -7.99 33.28
N TRP A 913 -3.30 -9.12 33.89
CA TRP A 913 -2.48 -9.18 35.10
C TRP A 913 -1.33 -10.17 34.95
N ASP A 914 -0.14 -9.71 35.31
CA ASP A 914 1.06 -10.51 35.47
C ASP A 914 1.09 -11.11 36.88
N THR A 915 1.19 -12.43 36.99
CA THR A 915 1.23 -13.15 38.26
C THR A 915 2.61 -13.73 38.58
N ASN A 916 3.51 -13.78 37.60
CA ASN A 916 4.77 -14.50 37.68
C ASN A 916 6.00 -13.58 37.59
N GLY A 917 5.81 -12.33 37.14
CA GLY A 917 6.82 -11.28 37.04
C GLY A 917 7.55 -11.21 35.69
N ASP A 918 7.06 -11.88 34.64
CA ASP A 918 7.64 -11.89 33.30
C ASP A 918 7.15 -10.74 32.40
N GLY A 919 6.20 -9.92 32.89
CA GLY A 919 5.62 -8.82 32.13
C GLY A 919 4.60 -9.24 31.07
N LEU A 920 4.14 -10.50 31.08
CA LEU A 920 3.11 -11.03 30.20
C LEU A 920 1.79 -11.27 30.95
N VAL A 921 0.69 -11.25 30.20
CA VAL A 921 -0.64 -11.50 30.76
C VAL A 921 -0.78 -12.98 31.11
N ASP A 922 -0.78 -13.29 32.39
CA ASP A 922 -1.13 -14.63 32.90
C ASP A 922 -2.64 -14.76 33.12
N VAL A 923 -3.28 -13.65 33.52
CA VAL A 923 -4.71 -13.61 33.88
C VAL A 923 -5.39 -12.50 33.09
N PRO A 924 -6.45 -12.82 32.32
CA PRO A 924 -7.23 -11.83 31.56
C PRO A 924 -7.76 -10.67 32.41
N TYR A 925 -7.98 -9.52 31.78
CA TYR A 925 -8.45 -8.30 32.47
C TYR A 925 -9.87 -8.43 33.06
N ASP A 926 -10.70 -9.34 32.52
CA ASP A 926 -12.08 -9.59 32.93
C ASP A 926 -12.18 -10.61 34.09
N GLU A 927 -11.06 -11.24 34.45
CA GLU A 927 -10.97 -12.15 35.59
C GLU A 927 -10.53 -11.44 36.89
N THR A 928 -10.83 -12.06 38.03
CA THR A 928 -10.42 -11.51 39.32
C THR A 928 -8.92 -11.72 39.54
N PRO A 929 -8.11 -10.67 39.77
CA PRO A 929 -6.67 -10.81 39.88
C PRO A 929 -6.25 -11.61 41.12
N PRO A 930 -5.29 -12.54 41.00
CA PRO A 930 -4.66 -13.19 42.13
C PRO A 930 -3.94 -12.19 43.06
N GLY A 931 -3.79 -12.55 44.34
CA GLY A 931 -3.12 -11.70 45.30
C GLY A 931 -1.62 -11.53 44.97
N GLY A 932 -1.19 -10.30 44.70
CA GLY A 932 0.19 -9.98 44.31
C GLY A 932 0.40 -9.78 42.82
N ALA A 933 -0.64 -9.94 42.00
CA ALA A 933 -0.58 -9.69 40.57
C ALA A 933 -0.37 -8.20 40.27
N VAL A 934 0.35 -7.91 39.19
CA VAL A 934 0.68 -6.57 38.71
C VAL A 934 -0.13 -6.29 37.44
N PRO A 935 -0.84 -5.15 37.35
CA PRO A 935 -1.56 -4.81 36.13
C PRO A 935 -0.59 -4.54 34.99
N ILE A 936 -0.90 -5.05 33.80
CA ILE A 936 -0.11 -4.81 32.59
C ILE A 936 -0.78 -3.71 31.77
N PRO A 937 -0.13 -2.55 31.60
CA PRO A 937 -0.71 -1.46 30.83
C PRO A 937 -0.81 -1.82 29.35
N PHE A 938 -1.81 -1.26 28.69
CA PHE A 938 -1.83 -1.20 27.24
C PHE A 938 -0.75 -0.23 26.77
N ASN A 939 0.13 -0.68 25.88
CA ASN A 939 1.28 0.09 25.41
C ASN A 939 0.91 1.17 24.38
N GLY A 940 -0.34 1.18 23.91
CA GLY A 940 -0.81 2.08 22.86
C GLY A 940 -1.03 1.37 21.53
N PHE A 941 -1.59 2.09 20.57
CA PHE A 941 -1.89 1.54 19.24
C PHE A 941 -0.64 1.40 18.36
N GLY A 942 0.45 2.13 18.66
CA GLY A 942 1.56 2.29 17.72
C GLY A 942 1.12 3.06 16.48
N LYS A 943 1.90 2.99 15.41
CA LYS A 943 1.57 3.57 14.10
C LYS A 943 1.86 2.61 12.94
N ILE A 944 0.89 2.43 12.05
CA ILE A 944 1.05 1.60 10.86
C ILE A 944 0.92 2.48 9.63
N ARG A 945 1.94 2.43 8.77
CA ARG A 945 1.95 3.15 7.50
C ARG A 945 2.13 2.17 6.36
N ILE A 946 1.21 2.19 5.41
CA ILE A 946 1.35 1.48 4.14
C ILE A 946 1.42 2.53 3.05
N ARG A 947 2.56 2.59 2.35
CA ARG A 947 2.79 3.54 1.27
C ARG A 947 3.11 2.79 0.00
N HIS A 948 2.27 2.98 -1.00
CA HIS A 948 2.46 2.46 -2.33
C HIS A 948 3.73 3.02 -2.96
N ASP A 949 4.55 2.13 -3.54
CA ASP A 949 5.64 2.52 -4.43
C ASP A 949 5.33 2.05 -5.86
N PRO A 950 4.85 2.95 -6.75
CA PRO A 950 4.55 2.59 -8.14
C PRO A 950 5.80 2.30 -8.99
N ASN A 951 7.00 2.52 -8.45
CA ASN A 951 8.26 2.26 -9.13
C ASN A 951 9.01 1.06 -8.55
N MET A 952 8.42 0.35 -7.58
CA MET A 952 9.02 -0.88 -7.05
C MET A 952 9.18 -1.92 -8.15
N ARG A 953 10.15 -2.81 -7.97
CA ARG A 953 10.28 -3.96 -8.86
C ARG A 953 9.24 -5.01 -8.49
N LEU A 954 8.45 -5.44 -9.46
CA LEU A 954 7.44 -6.47 -9.27
C LEU A 954 8.04 -7.87 -9.46
N PRO A 955 7.55 -8.88 -8.73
CA PRO A 955 7.83 -10.28 -9.04
C PRO A 955 7.14 -10.70 -10.34
N ASP A 956 7.70 -11.69 -11.02
CA ASP A 956 7.11 -12.25 -12.24
C ASP A 956 5.90 -13.14 -11.93
N GLY A 957 4.98 -13.26 -12.89
CA GLY A 957 3.83 -14.16 -12.85
C GLY A 957 2.47 -13.50 -12.59
N LEU A 958 2.47 -12.26 -12.07
CA LEU A 958 1.25 -11.46 -11.93
C LEU A 958 0.75 -10.95 -13.29
N MET A 959 -0.46 -11.31 -13.68
CA MET A 959 -1.10 -10.77 -14.88
C MET A 959 -1.64 -9.35 -14.61
N LEU A 960 -0.93 -8.33 -15.08
CA LEU A 960 -1.32 -6.92 -14.88
C LEU A 960 -1.38 -6.14 -16.19
N PRO A 961 -2.32 -5.19 -16.32
CA PRO A 961 -2.32 -4.24 -17.42
C PRO A 961 -1.06 -3.38 -17.41
N LEU A 962 -0.56 -3.04 -18.60
CA LEU A 962 0.57 -2.13 -18.73
C LEU A 962 0.13 -0.66 -18.64
N SER A 963 1.01 0.19 -18.12
CA SER A 963 0.88 1.65 -18.17
C SER A 963 1.98 2.24 -19.05
N MET A 964 1.77 3.47 -19.51
CA MET A 964 2.80 4.26 -20.19
C MET A 964 2.90 5.64 -19.54
N PRO A 965 3.45 5.74 -18.32
CA PRO A 965 3.61 7.01 -17.64
C PRO A 965 4.62 7.92 -18.35
N PRO A 966 4.49 9.25 -18.18
CA PRO A 966 5.44 10.20 -18.73
C PRO A 966 6.80 10.15 -18.00
N VAL A 967 7.88 10.33 -18.75
CA VAL A 967 9.24 10.45 -18.21
C VAL A 967 9.47 11.86 -17.68
N SER A 968 9.81 11.97 -16.39
CA SER A 968 10.11 13.26 -15.75
C SER A 968 11.24 14.01 -16.46
N GLY A 969 11.11 15.34 -16.57
CA GLY A 969 12.09 16.21 -17.24
C GLY A 969 12.20 16.07 -18.77
N SER A 970 11.39 15.20 -19.41
CA SER A 970 11.41 15.01 -20.86
C SER A 970 10.59 16.04 -21.64
N TYR A 971 9.72 16.80 -20.96
CA TYR A 971 8.87 17.83 -21.56
C TYR A 971 9.70 18.93 -22.22
N LYS A 972 9.40 19.24 -23.49
CA LYS A 972 10.06 20.30 -24.25
C LYS A 972 9.07 21.05 -25.12
N GLU A 973 9.26 22.37 -25.19
CA GLU A 973 8.58 23.26 -26.13
C GLU A 973 9.53 23.67 -27.26
N GLY A 974 9.05 23.62 -28.50
CA GLY A 974 9.78 24.10 -29.68
C GLY A 974 10.15 23.00 -30.68
N ALA A 975 10.92 23.37 -31.70
CA ALA A 975 11.26 22.46 -32.79
C ALA A 975 12.33 21.44 -32.34
N ILE A 976 12.10 20.19 -32.73
CA ILE A 976 12.99 19.02 -32.59
C ILE A 976 14.26 19.19 -33.43
#